data_AF-A0A4S8LBR7-F1
#
_entry.id   AF-A0A4S8LBR7-F1
#
_cell.length_a   1.000
_cell.length_b   1.000
_cell.length_c   1.000
_cell.angle_alpha   90.00
_cell.angle_beta   90.00
_cell.angle_gamma   90.00
#
_symmetry.space_group_name_H-M   'P 1'
#
loop_
_entity.id
_entity.type
_entity.pdbx_description
1 polymer ?
#
loop_
_entity_poly.entity_id
_entity_poly.type
_entity_poly.pdbx_seq_one_letter_code
_entity_poly.pdbx_strand_id
1 'polypeptide(L)'
;MCKRGGRGHAVSGIKGTAPGELALDCPACPHPEKNLPPMWKDVEATLAVVSDEHHSPILGDRFAYLVPSSPYKEHIQQHENQEEMSSCSGFQAMFLANLRNVKGLHVSGIVGICCARHQVWRPTGLGDLQKGERYCNVYFVFWCTINGQEYLCIVISYDISCQWSRHFWERMANLNPSFQLQFTETGVKFLVSKFHLRGHKPECQHNFNFKLMPGCGETHGETVEEGWSLSNKAAAQTKEMGPCSRAQTLDDIFGWHNWLNIENLDNVIAKRLVNALKEYSIHDHDFEMFDKGLEQNMGRPVLEEWLEMVLTWEKDRFNQPCPYVDANSGSNKDQFKLTQLVMAEEETTALRTGSRMQYASSPCVFIASGIEIQEAHRNLELFRAGLIKRITHFRTLQQLLMPGLADVLSPQAMEQIEDPDFDHPEKIRLFLPSDCELPEYEACLRETEATDALEGLRDGLRARTAAAQFKLHNITGQVQSGRAGGVLRQIDIHIHSKKIRYCLACAALLRLRGHGEWEQKLQELRDEDVWGINERALNKEERAEWEEGRKRNEAFNNSEKGYLVEEGIASRVRGEGKRTLSWIWYDLTVSENDPEFQDALQIEWCKARARRLRWREEVMLLSEELVRMSRYFVWKSQWWEKRMVGQEGM
;
A
#
# COMPACT_ATOMS: atom_id res chain seq x y z
N MET A 1 -28.21 -20.25 22.93
CA MET A 1 -28.53 -20.31 21.48
C MET A 1 -29.83 -20.99 21.01
N CYS A 2 -30.10 -22.29 21.24
CA CYS A 2 -31.02 -23.15 20.44
C CYS A 2 -32.39 -22.58 20.00
N LYS A 3 -33.02 -21.69 20.78
CA LYS A 3 -34.24 -20.97 20.41
C LYS A 3 -34.05 -20.11 19.13
N ARG A 4 -32.92 -19.40 19.00
CA ARG A 4 -32.57 -18.59 17.81
C ARG A 4 -32.33 -19.44 16.57
N GLY A 5 -31.80 -20.65 16.73
CA GLY A 5 -31.63 -21.64 15.64
C GLY A 5 -32.91 -22.41 15.28
N GLY A 6 -34.06 -22.06 15.87
CA GLY A 6 -35.35 -22.70 15.56
C GLY A 6 -35.44 -24.19 15.93
N ARG A 7 -34.51 -24.72 16.75
CA ARG A 7 -34.44 -26.16 17.09
C ARG A 7 -35.66 -26.69 17.87
N GLY A 8 -36.49 -25.79 18.41
CA GLY A 8 -37.79 -26.14 19.01
C GLY A 8 -38.89 -26.44 17.98
N HIS A 9 -38.68 -26.11 16.71
CA HIS A 9 -39.59 -26.41 15.59
C HIS A 9 -39.07 -27.55 14.69
N ALA A 10 -37.88 -28.09 14.98
CA ALA A 10 -37.31 -29.22 14.26
C ALA A 10 -37.78 -30.55 14.88
N VAL A 11 -38.21 -31.51 14.05
CA VAL A 11 -38.70 -32.83 14.51
C VAL A 11 -37.64 -33.60 15.32
N SER A 12 -36.35 -33.44 15.00
CA SER A 12 -35.23 -34.02 15.76
C SER A 12 -34.82 -33.22 17.01
N GLY A 13 -35.55 -32.15 17.33
CA GLY A 13 -35.41 -31.33 18.55
C GLY A 13 -34.01 -30.74 18.74
N ILE A 14 -33.53 -30.68 19.99
CA ILE A 14 -32.15 -30.28 20.29
C ILE A 14 -31.15 -31.42 19.99
N LYS A 15 -31.58 -32.68 20.03
CA LYS A 15 -30.67 -33.84 19.88
C LYS A 15 -30.06 -33.98 18.49
N GLY A 16 -30.83 -33.67 17.44
CA GLY A 16 -30.34 -33.63 16.05
C GLY A 16 -29.85 -32.25 15.61
N THR A 17 -29.16 -31.51 16.48
CA THR A 17 -28.50 -30.24 16.13
C THR A 17 -27.12 -30.56 15.58
N ALA A 18 -26.82 -30.11 14.36
CA ALA A 18 -25.55 -30.41 13.69
C ALA A 18 -24.38 -29.56 14.25
N PRO A 19 -23.11 -29.98 14.07
CA PRO A 19 -21.96 -29.12 14.31
C PRO A 19 -22.09 -27.79 13.55
N GLY A 20 -21.88 -26.68 14.25
CA GLY A 20 -21.97 -25.33 13.71
C GLY A 20 -23.39 -24.78 13.46
N GLU A 21 -24.46 -25.57 13.55
CA GLU A 21 -25.81 -25.18 13.10
C GLU A 21 -26.37 -23.93 13.83
N LEU A 22 -25.92 -23.66 15.05
CA LEU A 22 -26.37 -22.50 15.84
C LEU A 22 -25.49 -21.25 15.67
N ALA A 23 -24.37 -21.36 14.94
CA ALA A 23 -23.59 -20.20 14.53
C ALA A 23 -24.33 -19.38 13.47
N LEU A 24 -24.01 -18.10 13.36
CA LEU A 24 -24.58 -17.22 12.36
C LEU A 24 -23.70 -17.22 11.11
N ASP A 25 -24.23 -17.83 10.04
CA ASP A 25 -23.73 -17.69 8.67
C ASP A 25 -23.52 -16.21 8.30
N CYS A 26 -22.39 -15.91 7.64
CA CYS A 26 -22.24 -14.61 6.98
C CYS A 26 -23.13 -14.56 5.73
N PRO A 27 -24.07 -13.60 5.60
CA PRO A 27 -25.02 -13.56 4.48
C PRO A 27 -24.37 -13.09 3.16
N ALA A 28 -23.28 -12.33 3.24
CA ALA A 28 -22.50 -11.85 2.08
C ALA A 28 -21.53 -12.92 1.55
N CYS A 29 -21.08 -13.85 2.41
CA CYS A 29 -20.35 -15.02 1.94
C CYS A 29 -21.21 -15.85 0.98
N PRO A 30 -20.59 -16.55 0.02
CA PRO A 30 -21.31 -17.46 -0.85
C PRO A 30 -21.77 -18.70 -0.09
N HIS A 31 -23.00 -19.13 -0.37
CA HIS A 31 -23.64 -20.35 0.11
C HIS A 31 -24.55 -20.88 -1.01
N PRO A 32 -24.16 -21.91 -1.78
CA PRO A 32 -25.10 -22.51 -2.71
C PRO A 32 -26.32 -23.10 -2.00
N GLU A 33 -27.40 -23.26 -2.77
CA GLU A 33 -28.77 -23.51 -2.29
C GLU A 33 -29.38 -22.41 -1.40
N LYS A 34 -28.58 -21.49 -0.83
CA LYS A 34 -29.04 -20.32 -0.06
C LYS A 34 -28.99 -19.00 -0.85
N ASN A 35 -27.88 -18.69 -1.52
CA ASN A 35 -27.65 -17.38 -2.16
C ASN A 35 -26.85 -17.36 -3.48
N LEU A 36 -26.40 -18.51 -3.99
CA LEU A 36 -25.80 -18.60 -5.33
C LEU A 36 -26.84 -18.99 -6.40
N PRO A 37 -26.61 -18.62 -7.68
CA PRO A 37 -27.43 -19.11 -8.80
C PRO A 37 -27.23 -20.62 -9.05
N PRO A 38 -28.16 -21.28 -9.77
CA PRO A 38 -27.88 -22.57 -10.40
C PRO A 38 -26.67 -22.49 -11.33
N MET A 39 -25.99 -23.62 -11.57
CA MET A 39 -24.80 -23.71 -12.45
C MET A 39 -23.62 -22.81 -12.03
N TRP A 40 -23.51 -22.46 -10.75
CA TRP A 40 -22.39 -21.68 -10.21
C TRP A 40 -21.00 -22.32 -10.41
N LYS A 41 -20.95 -23.64 -10.66
CA LYS A 41 -19.71 -24.39 -10.96
C LYS A 41 -19.16 -24.12 -12.36
N ASP A 42 -19.99 -23.59 -13.27
CA ASP A 42 -19.65 -23.40 -14.70
C ASP A 42 -19.17 -21.96 -15.00
N VAL A 43 -18.93 -21.15 -13.96
CA VAL A 43 -18.44 -19.77 -14.03
C VAL A 43 -16.94 -19.73 -13.69
N GLU A 44 -16.16 -18.82 -14.31
CA GLU A 44 -14.77 -18.58 -13.90
C GLU A 44 -14.67 -18.33 -12.38
N ALA A 45 -13.62 -18.87 -11.74
CA ALA A 45 -13.64 -19.27 -10.33
C ALA A 45 -13.95 -18.15 -9.30
N THR A 46 -15.23 -17.92 -9.01
CA THR A 46 -15.72 -16.89 -8.07
C THR A 46 -16.48 -17.46 -6.86
N LEU A 47 -15.75 -18.15 -5.97
CA LEU A 47 -16.08 -18.54 -4.57
C LEU A 47 -17.51 -19.08 -4.28
N ALA A 48 -17.59 -20.35 -3.84
CA ALA A 48 -18.80 -21.11 -3.47
C ALA A 48 -18.53 -22.13 -2.32
N VAL A 49 -19.55 -22.83 -1.78
CA VAL A 49 -19.55 -23.58 -0.47
C VAL A 49 -20.46 -24.87 -0.53
N VAL A 50 -20.91 -25.50 0.59
CA VAL A 50 -21.96 -26.58 0.84
C VAL A 50 -21.48 -27.96 1.37
N SER A 51 -22.33 -28.64 2.19
CA SER A 51 -21.94 -29.54 3.32
C SER A 51 -22.99 -30.50 3.92
N ASP A 52 -22.55 -31.45 4.79
CA ASP A 52 -23.26 -32.04 5.97
C ASP A 52 -22.28 -32.96 6.80
N GLU A 53 -22.47 -33.53 8.02
CA GLU A 53 -23.42 -33.45 9.16
C GLU A 53 -22.76 -34.09 10.44
N HIS A 54 -23.34 -33.94 11.66
CA HIS A 54 -23.20 -34.84 12.85
C HIS A 54 -21.77 -35.11 13.43
N HIS A 55 -21.43 -35.94 14.44
CA HIS A 55 -22.09 -36.65 15.57
C HIS A 55 -21.05 -36.89 16.70
N SER A 56 -21.31 -36.95 18.02
CA SER A 56 -22.24 -36.23 18.93
C SER A 56 -21.59 -36.25 20.37
N PRO A 57 -22.25 -36.03 21.54
CA PRO A 57 -22.25 -34.71 22.18
C PRO A 57 -21.78 -34.63 23.67
N ILE A 58 -21.05 -33.56 24.05
CA ILE A 58 -21.30 -32.85 25.36
C ILE A 58 -22.62 -32.07 25.20
N LEU A 59 -23.29 -31.64 26.28
CA LEU A 59 -24.62 -31.00 26.26
C LEU A 59 -24.83 -29.84 25.25
N GLY A 60 -23.75 -29.27 24.70
CA GLY A 60 -23.76 -28.46 23.48
C GLY A 60 -22.44 -28.48 22.71
N ASP A 61 -21.69 -29.58 22.73
CA ASP A 61 -20.41 -29.69 21.99
C ASP A 61 -20.63 -29.37 20.51
N ARG A 62 -19.75 -28.55 19.91
CA ARG A 62 -19.76 -28.17 18.48
C ARG A 62 -20.94 -27.35 18.00
N PHE A 63 -21.98 -27.09 18.79
CA PHE A 63 -23.24 -26.55 18.26
C PHE A 63 -23.11 -25.15 17.62
N ALA A 64 -22.08 -24.37 17.93
CA ALA A 64 -21.86 -23.05 17.34
C ALA A 64 -20.40 -22.79 16.93
N TYR A 65 -19.60 -22.12 17.76
CA TYR A 65 -18.30 -21.55 17.33
C TYR A 65 -17.10 -22.38 17.77
N LEU A 66 -17.18 -23.10 18.89
CA LEU A 66 -16.07 -23.93 19.36
C LEU A 66 -15.98 -25.30 18.65
N VAL A 67 -14.75 -25.75 18.40
CA VAL A 67 -14.42 -27.08 17.84
C VAL A 67 -14.83 -28.26 18.74
N PRO A 68 -14.99 -29.48 18.17
CA PRO A 68 -15.25 -30.71 18.93
C PRO A 68 -14.27 -30.94 20.10
N SER A 69 -14.76 -30.89 21.34
CA SER A 69 -13.86 -30.81 22.51
C SER A 69 -12.99 -32.06 22.73
N SER A 70 -13.51 -33.26 22.48
CA SER A 70 -12.72 -34.51 22.65
C SER A 70 -11.79 -34.78 21.47
N PRO A 71 -12.26 -34.80 20.19
CA PRO A 71 -11.37 -35.00 19.04
C PRO A 71 -10.24 -33.97 18.96
N TYR A 72 -10.49 -32.72 19.35
CA TYR A 72 -9.46 -31.69 19.43
C TYR A 72 -8.40 -31.99 20.51
N LYS A 73 -8.81 -32.45 21.71
CA LYS A 73 -7.86 -32.86 22.76
C LYS A 73 -7.03 -34.06 22.34
N GLU A 74 -7.65 -35.05 21.72
CA GLU A 74 -6.99 -36.25 21.18
C GLU A 74 -5.95 -35.88 20.11
N HIS A 75 -6.33 -35.04 19.15
CA HIS A 75 -5.40 -34.50 18.15
C HIS A 75 -4.24 -33.74 18.81
N ILE A 76 -4.51 -32.86 19.78
CA ILE A 76 -3.48 -32.06 20.44
C ILE A 76 -2.50 -32.92 21.26
N GLN A 77 -2.96 -34.00 21.91
CA GLN A 77 -2.11 -34.95 22.63
C GLN A 77 -1.15 -35.72 21.71
N GLN A 78 -1.53 -35.96 20.45
CA GLN A 78 -0.66 -36.59 19.45
C GLN A 78 0.47 -35.65 18.96
N HIS A 79 0.38 -34.34 19.25
CA HIS A 79 1.27 -33.30 18.72
C HIS A 79 1.97 -32.47 19.82
N GLU A 80 2.30 -33.07 20.97
CA GLU A 80 2.94 -32.34 22.07
C GLU A 80 4.41 -31.92 21.81
N ASN A 81 5.14 -32.64 20.95
CA ASN A 81 6.59 -32.48 20.75
C ASN A 81 6.98 -31.76 19.43
N GLN A 82 6.12 -30.92 18.85
CA GLN A 82 6.47 -30.13 17.68
C GLN A 82 7.25 -28.86 18.08
N GLU A 83 8.57 -28.87 17.93
CA GLU A 83 9.38 -27.66 17.97
C GLU A 83 9.26 -26.89 16.64
N GLU A 84 8.82 -25.64 16.70
CA GLU A 84 8.51 -24.83 15.52
C GLU A 84 9.59 -23.75 15.31
N MET A 85 10.50 -23.96 14.36
CA MET A 85 11.54 -22.99 14.00
C MET A 85 10.97 -21.84 13.14
N SER A 86 11.05 -20.60 13.65
CA SER A 86 10.69 -19.40 12.89
C SER A 86 11.78 -19.01 11.88
N SER A 87 11.45 -19.05 10.59
CA SER A 87 12.32 -18.68 9.45
C SER A 87 12.17 -17.22 8.98
N CYS A 88 11.42 -16.39 9.72
CA CYS A 88 11.27 -14.95 9.49
C CYS A 88 11.55 -14.20 10.81
N SER A 89 12.55 -13.33 10.81
CA SER A 89 13.18 -12.77 12.02
C SER A 89 12.25 -11.93 12.90
N GLY A 90 11.30 -11.19 12.32
CA GLY A 90 10.42 -10.29 13.08
C GLY A 90 9.55 -10.99 14.14
N PHE A 91 9.09 -12.22 13.88
CA PHE A 91 8.13 -12.91 14.76
C PHE A 91 8.77 -13.58 15.98
N GLN A 92 10.08 -13.88 15.93
CA GLN A 92 10.75 -14.64 16.97
C GLN A 92 10.81 -13.88 18.31
N ALA A 93 10.86 -12.54 18.27
CA ALA A 93 10.76 -11.68 19.45
C ALA A 93 9.34 -11.67 20.08
N MET A 94 8.29 -11.65 19.24
CA MET A 94 6.89 -11.66 19.69
C MET A 94 6.51 -12.99 20.34
N PHE A 95 6.93 -14.11 19.76
CA PHE A 95 6.69 -15.45 20.30
C PHE A 95 7.28 -15.61 21.72
N LEU A 96 8.51 -15.14 21.93
CA LEU A 96 9.19 -15.15 23.24
C LEU A 96 8.56 -14.21 24.29
N ALA A 97 7.82 -13.19 23.87
CA ALA A 97 7.09 -12.29 24.78
C ALA A 97 5.81 -12.96 25.32
N ASN A 98 5.01 -13.56 24.44
CA ASN A 98 3.72 -14.18 24.80
C ASN A 98 3.86 -15.34 25.81
N LEU A 99 4.98 -16.07 25.77
CA LEU A 99 5.25 -17.20 26.67
C LEU A 99 5.44 -16.81 28.16
N ARG A 100 5.57 -15.53 28.51
CA ARG A 100 5.94 -15.10 29.88
C ARG A 100 4.80 -15.17 30.91
N ASN A 101 3.54 -15.12 30.49
CA ASN A 101 2.39 -14.94 31.40
C ASN A 101 1.46 -16.17 31.56
N VAL A 102 1.87 -17.36 31.08
CA VAL A 102 0.95 -18.49 30.84
C VAL A 102 0.86 -19.52 32.00
N LYS A 103 1.68 -19.38 33.05
CA LYS A 103 1.76 -20.41 34.12
C LYS A 103 0.49 -20.45 34.98
N GLY A 104 -0.12 -21.64 35.08
CA GLY A 104 -1.26 -21.92 35.97
C GLY A 104 -2.65 -21.86 35.31
N LEU A 105 -2.74 -21.60 34.00
CA LEU A 105 -4.02 -21.60 33.27
C LEU A 105 -4.29 -22.96 32.62
N HIS A 106 -5.55 -23.43 32.65
CA HIS A 106 -6.00 -24.60 31.88
C HIS A 106 -6.15 -24.27 30.39
N VAL A 107 -6.41 -23.00 30.05
CA VAL A 107 -6.46 -22.50 28.67
C VAL A 107 -5.69 -21.18 28.61
N SER A 108 -4.71 -21.11 27.72
CA SER A 108 -3.80 -19.97 27.53
C SER A 108 -4.36 -18.86 26.64
N GLY A 109 -5.33 -19.18 25.79
CA GLY A 109 -5.90 -18.29 24.78
C GLY A 109 -6.87 -19.05 23.86
N ILE A 110 -7.29 -18.41 22.77
CA ILE A 110 -8.16 -19.00 21.74
C ILE A 110 -7.53 -18.67 20.38
N VAL A 111 -7.40 -19.66 19.50
CA VAL A 111 -7.18 -19.45 18.06
C VAL A 111 -8.55 -19.37 17.39
N GLY A 112 -8.72 -18.49 16.40
CA GLY A 112 -10.01 -18.24 15.78
C GLY A 112 -9.95 -17.92 14.29
N ILE A 113 -11.01 -18.27 13.58
CA ILE A 113 -11.13 -18.16 12.13
C ILE A 113 -12.43 -17.41 11.79
N CYS A 114 -12.30 -16.33 11.03
CA CYS A 114 -13.42 -15.49 10.58
C CYS A 114 -13.36 -15.25 9.07
N CYS A 115 -14.45 -14.74 8.50
CA CYS A 115 -14.45 -14.18 7.16
C CYS A 115 -13.57 -12.91 7.11
N ALA A 116 -12.45 -12.97 6.38
CA ALA A 116 -11.49 -11.88 6.23
C ALA A 116 -12.01 -10.63 5.47
N ARG A 117 -13.25 -10.65 4.97
CA ARG A 117 -13.94 -9.49 4.38
C ARG A 117 -15.06 -8.92 5.28
N HIS A 118 -15.71 -9.77 6.08
CA HIS A 118 -16.97 -9.42 6.77
C HIS A 118 -16.93 -9.53 8.29
N GLN A 119 -15.80 -9.91 8.90
CA GLN A 119 -15.64 -9.98 10.37
C GLN A 119 -16.61 -10.96 11.07
N VAL A 120 -17.13 -11.95 10.33
CA VAL A 120 -18.04 -12.98 10.83
C VAL A 120 -17.24 -14.24 11.19
N TRP A 121 -17.24 -14.64 12.47
CA TRP A 121 -16.60 -15.86 12.96
C TRP A 121 -17.24 -17.10 12.34
N ARG A 122 -16.42 -18.08 11.93
CA ARG A 122 -16.89 -19.31 11.27
C ARG A 122 -17.59 -20.24 12.26
N PRO A 123 -18.61 -21.01 11.82
CA PRO A 123 -19.08 -22.19 12.55
C PRO A 123 -17.89 -23.12 12.82
N THR A 124 -17.80 -23.67 14.05
CA THR A 124 -16.67 -24.46 14.58
C THR A 124 -15.28 -23.82 14.37
N GLY A 125 -15.21 -22.50 14.20
CA GLY A 125 -13.99 -21.75 13.88
C GLY A 125 -13.15 -21.28 15.07
N LEU A 126 -13.39 -21.74 16.29
CA LEU A 126 -12.64 -21.36 17.49
C LEU A 126 -12.07 -22.59 18.21
N GLY A 127 -10.81 -22.52 18.62
CA GLY A 127 -10.14 -23.57 19.39
C GLY A 127 -9.37 -23.04 20.59
N ASP A 128 -9.52 -23.69 21.74
CA ASP A 128 -8.73 -23.39 22.95
C ASP A 128 -7.24 -23.67 22.73
N LEU A 129 -6.37 -22.80 23.23
CA LEU A 129 -4.92 -22.96 23.20
C LEU A 129 -4.38 -23.44 24.55
N GLN A 130 -3.47 -24.43 24.55
CA GLN A 130 -2.98 -25.07 25.78
C GLN A 130 -1.70 -24.42 26.32
N LYS A 131 -0.78 -24.02 25.44
CA LYS A 131 0.56 -23.50 25.79
C LYS A 131 0.97 -22.34 24.85
N GLY A 132 0.01 -21.50 24.48
CA GLY A 132 0.11 -20.59 23.33
C GLY A 132 -0.35 -21.25 22.03
N GLU A 133 -0.22 -20.52 20.92
CA GLU A 133 -0.52 -21.00 19.57
C GLU A 133 0.59 -21.91 19.04
N ARG A 134 0.19 -22.93 18.28
CA ARG A 134 1.05 -23.88 17.54
C ARG A 134 0.33 -24.25 16.25
N TYR A 135 1.06 -24.76 15.27
CA TYR A 135 0.49 -25.19 14.01
C TYR A 135 -0.64 -26.21 14.18
N CYS A 136 -0.50 -27.24 15.02
CA CYS A 136 -1.56 -28.25 15.23
C CYS A 136 -2.89 -27.65 15.73
N ASN A 137 -2.84 -26.61 16.56
CA ASN A 137 -4.03 -25.86 16.98
C ASN A 137 -4.72 -25.18 15.77
N VAL A 138 -3.95 -24.51 14.90
CA VAL A 138 -4.48 -23.82 13.70
C VAL A 138 -5.02 -24.82 12.66
N TYR A 139 -4.27 -25.90 12.38
CA TYR A 139 -4.64 -26.92 11.38
C TYR A 139 -5.97 -27.59 11.70
N PHE A 140 -6.20 -27.99 12.96
CA PHE A 140 -7.45 -28.64 13.36
C PHE A 140 -8.66 -27.71 13.27
N VAL A 141 -8.52 -26.47 13.74
CA VAL A 141 -9.61 -25.49 13.70
C VAL A 141 -9.92 -25.08 12.26
N PHE A 142 -8.89 -24.89 11.42
CA PHE A 142 -9.07 -24.63 9.99
C PHE A 142 -9.81 -25.78 9.31
N TRP A 143 -9.36 -27.02 9.52
CA TRP A 143 -10.04 -28.21 9.03
C TRP A 143 -11.51 -28.26 9.47
N CYS A 144 -11.84 -28.01 10.74
CA CYS A 144 -13.24 -27.96 11.19
C CYS A 144 -14.10 -26.96 10.40
N THR A 145 -13.54 -25.80 10.01
CA THR A 145 -14.29 -24.80 9.22
C THR A 145 -14.47 -25.16 7.74
N ILE A 146 -13.63 -26.05 7.17
CA ILE A 146 -13.64 -26.40 5.74
C ILE A 146 -13.98 -27.87 5.44
N ASN A 147 -14.04 -28.74 6.45
CA ASN A 147 -14.36 -30.14 6.29
C ASN A 147 -15.83 -30.30 5.87
N GLY A 148 -16.07 -31.08 4.82
CA GLY A 148 -17.40 -31.15 4.22
C GLY A 148 -17.85 -29.79 3.71
N GLN A 149 -16.96 -29.00 3.10
CA GLN A 149 -17.31 -27.76 2.39
C GLN A 149 -16.58 -27.78 1.04
N GLU A 150 -17.31 -27.83 -0.07
CA GLU A 150 -16.71 -27.56 -1.39
C GLU A 150 -16.28 -26.09 -1.49
N TYR A 151 -15.31 -25.74 -2.34
CA TYR A 151 -15.04 -24.35 -2.74
C TYR A 151 -14.54 -24.29 -4.19
N LEU A 152 -14.59 -23.10 -4.80
CA LEU A 152 -13.87 -22.83 -6.07
C LEU A 152 -12.45 -22.31 -5.82
N CYS A 153 -12.22 -21.64 -4.68
CA CYS A 153 -10.93 -21.18 -4.21
C CYS A 153 -11.00 -20.95 -2.69
N ILE A 154 -9.87 -21.02 -1.99
CA ILE A 154 -9.74 -20.59 -0.60
C ILE A 154 -8.59 -19.60 -0.49
N VAL A 155 -8.86 -18.38 -0.04
CA VAL A 155 -7.83 -17.38 0.28
C VAL A 155 -7.62 -17.37 1.80
N ILE A 156 -6.43 -17.75 2.25
CA ILE A 156 -6.06 -17.87 3.66
C ILE A 156 -5.19 -16.68 4.05
N SER A 157 -5.70 -15.85 4.96
CA SER A 157 -4.92 -14.80 5.63
C SER A 157 -4.39 -15.34 6.95
N TYR A 158 -3.08 -15.32 7.14
CA TYR A 158 -2.44 -15.66 8.41
C TYR A 158 -1.05 -15.02 8.46
N ASP A 159 -0.69 -14.42 9.59
CA ASP A 159 0.59 -13.72 9.78
C ASP A 159 1.80 -14.56 9.35
N ILE A 160 1.84 -15.83 9.74
CA ILE A 160 2.94 -16.74 9.38
C ILE A 160 2.58 -17.68 8.23
N SER A 161 1.66 -17.28 7.33
CA SER A 161 1.31 -18.00 6.09
C SER A 161 2.53 -18.52 5.32
N CYS A 162 3.60 -17.73 5.19
CA CYS A 162 4.83 -18.12 4.46
C CYS A 162 5.68 -19.22 5.14
N GLN A 163 5.28 -19.65 6.34
CA GLN A 163 5.87 -20.73 7.10
C GLN A 163 4.86 -21.87 7.23
N TRP A 164 3.60 -21.53 7.54
CA TRP A 164 2.48 -22.46 7.68
C TRP A 164 2.21 -23.24 6.38
N SER A 165 2.21 -22.58 5.22
CA SER A 165 1.83 -23.18 3.93
C SER A 165 2.74 -24.34 3.48
N ARG A 166 4.02 -24.34 3.90
CA ARG A 166 5.07 -25.24 3.38
C ARG A 166 4.74 -26.73 3.51
N HIS A 167 4.05 -27.10 4.59
CA HIS A 167 3.66 -28.47 4.91
C HIS A 167 2.12 -28.61 4.95
N PHE A 168 1.38 -27.70 4.32
CA PHE A 168 -0.08 -27.67 4.41
C PHE A 168 -0.74 -28.95 3.91
N TRP A 169 -0.40 -29.37 2.69
CA TRP A 169 -0.99 -30.56 2.07
C TRP A 169 -0.67 -31.84 2.85
N GLU A 170 0.58 -31.99 3.27
CA GLU A 170 1.07 -33.08 4.13
C GLU A 170 0.29 -33.15 5.46
N ARG A 171 0.19 -32.02 6.18
CA ARG A 171 -0.44 -31.96 7.50
C ARG A 171 -1.95 -32.14 7.43
N MET A 172 -2.60 -31.61 6.39
CA MET A 172 -4.05 -31.79 6.19
C MET A 172 -4.40 -33.24 5.82
N ALA A 173 -3.58 -33.90 4.98
CA ALA A 173 -3.74 -35.32 4.65
C ALA A 173 -3.51 -36.22 5.88
N ASN A 174 -2.54 -35.89 6.74
CA ASN A 174 -2.31 -36.57 8.01
C ASN A 174 -3.47 -36.38 9.01
N LEU A 175 -4.14 -35.21 8.98
CA LEU A 175 -5.24 -34.89 9.89
C LEU A 175 -6.55 -35.61 9.52
N ASN A 176 -6.80 -35.84 8.24
CA ASN A 176 -7.85 -36.72 7.75
C ASN A 176 -7.41 -37.39 6.43
N PRO A 177 -7.12 -38.70 6.39
CA PRO A 177 -6.71 -39.40 5.16
C PRO A 177 -7.76 -39.42 4.04
N SER A 178 -9.04 -39.13 4.35
CA SER A 178 -10.10 -38.93 3.36
C SER A 178 -10.22 -37.48 2.88
N PHE A 179 -9.31 -36.58 3.29
CA PHE A 179 -9.25 -35.18 2.88
C PHE A 179 -8.69 -35.04 1.45
N GLN A 180 -9.46 -35.55 0.50
CA GLN A 180 -9.33 -35.14 -0.89
C GLN A 180 -9.86 -33.71 -1.01
N LEU A 181 -8.96 -32.74 -0.95
CA LEU A 181 -9.22 -31.44 -1.55
C LEU A 181 -9.54 -31.68 -3.03
N GLN A 182 -10.80 -31.48 -3.43
CA GLN A 182 -11.27 -31.49 -4.82
C GLN A 182 -10.76 -30.27 -5.61
N PHE A 183 -9.47 -29.95 -5.47
CA PHE A 183 -8.85 -28.72 -5.93
C PHE A 183 -7.55 -29.06 -6.66
N THR A 184 -7.31 -28.37 -7.76
CA THR A 184 -5.96 -28.19 -8.31
C THR A 184 -5.11 -27.36 -7.33
N GLU A 185 -3.78 -27.41 -7.46
CA GLU A 185 -2.86 -26.65 -6.57
C GLU A 185 -3.14 -25.14 -6.58
N THR A 186 -3.69 -24.61 -7.67
CA THR A 186 -4.17 -23.22 -7.83
C THR A 186 -5.37 -22.85 -6.94
N GLY A 187 -6.03 -23.84 -6.32
CA GLY A 187 -7.26 -23.65 -5.54
C GLY A 187 -7.07 -23.02 -4.16
N VAL A 188 -5.88 -23.12 -3.55
CA VAL A 188 -5.61 -22.56 -2.21
C VAL A 188 -4.51 -21.50 -2.28
N LYS A 189 -4.85 -20.27 -1.90
CA LYS A 189 -3.96 -19.10 -1.91
C LYS A 189 -3.59 -18.70 -0.49
N PHE A 190 -2.31 -18.72 -0.16
CA PHE A 190 -1.79 -18.30 1.14
C PHE A 190 -1.29 -16.86 1.06
N LEU A 191 -1.74 -16.00 1.97
CA LEU A 191 -1.38 -14.59 2.02
C LEU A 191 -1.08 -14.16 3.47
N VAL A 192 -0.29 -13.11 3.61
CA VAL A 192 -0.03 -12.42 4.88
C VAL A 192 -0.80 -11.10 4.88
N SER A 193 -1.37 -10.78 6.05
CA SER A 193 -2.00 -9.50 6.43
C SER A 193 -1.17 -8.28 5.95
N LYS A 194 -1.83 -7.30 5.32
CA LYS A 194 -1.17 -6.11 4.70
C LYS A 194 -0.29 -5.31 5.67
N PHE A 195 -0.55 -5.35 6.98
CA PHE A 195 0.27 -4.72 8.03
C PHE A 195 1.50 -5.58 8.36
N HIS A 196 1.30 -6.85 8.66
CA HIS A 196 2.35 -7.77 9.11
C HIS A 196 3.34 -8.15 8.01
N LEU A 197 2.90 -8.13 6.74
CA LEU A 197 3.70 -8.45 5.54
C LEU A 197 5.08 -7.76 5.52
N ARG A 198 5.17 -6.51 5.99
CA ARG A 198 6.43 -5.74 6.06
C ARG A 198 7.47 -6.31 7.03
N GLY A 199 7.07 -7.14 8.00
CA GLY A 199 7.95 -7.83 8.94
C GLY A 199 8.60 -9.11 8.40
N HIS A 200 8.31 -9.49 7.15
CA HIS A 200 8.88 -10.67 6.50
C HIS A 200 10.05 -10.31 5.57
N LYS A 201 10.87 -11.32 5.26
CA LYS A 201 11.93 -11.24 4.24
C LYS A 201 11.40 -10.78 2.87
N PRO A 202 12.19 -10.09 2.02
CA PRO A 202 11.73 -9.46 0.78
C PRO A 202 10.89 -10.37 -0.12
N GLU A 203 11.30 -11.62 -0.31
CA GLU A 203 10.62 -12.60 -1.18
C GLU A 203 9.17 -12.87 -0.73
N CYS A 204 8.89 -12.77 0.58
CA CYS A 204 7.53 -12.90 1.10
C CYS A 204 6.67 -11.67 0.80
N GLN A 205 7.28 -10.48 0.72
CA GLN A 205 6.57 -9.19 0.55
C GLN A 205 5.92 -9.03 -0.83
N HIS A 206 6.31 -9.86 -1.82
CA HIS A 206 5.58 -10.01 -3.08
C HIS A 206 4.77 -11.31 -3.15
N ASN A 207 5.31 -12.46 -2.72
CA ASN A 207 4.64 -13.75 -2.93
C ASN A 207 3.38 -13.97 -2.07
N PHE A 208 3.29 -13.34 -0.90
CA PHE A 208 2.15 -13.47 0.02
C PHE A 208 1.30 -12.19 0.08
N ASN A 209 1.36 -11.34 -0.94
CA ASN A 209 0.81 -9.98 -0.94
C ASN A 209 -0.59 -9.90 -1.58
N PHE A 210 -1.60 -9.56 -0.77
CA PHE A 210 -2.99 -9.35 -1.21
C PHE A 210 -3.14 -8.47 -2.46
N LYS A 211 -2.35 -7.41 -2.62
CA LYS A 211 -2.50 -6.47 -3.75
C LYS A 211 -2.07 -7.09 -5.07
N LEU A 212 -1.13 -8.03 -5.02
CA LEU A 212 -0.59 -8.71 -6.19
C LEU A 212 -1.37 -9.99 -6.53
N MET A 213 -2.42 -10.36 -5.78
CA MET A 213 -3.12 -11.64 -5.93
C MET A 213 -4.52 -11.48 -6.57
N PRO A 214 -4.78 -12.09 -7.75
CA PRO A 214 -6.08 -12.07 -8.41
C PRO A 214 -7.21 -12.71 -7.60
N GLY A 215 -8.40 -12.13 -7.72
CA GLY A 215 -9.62 -12.52 -7.03
C GLY A 215 -9.67 -12.11 -5.55
N CYS A 216 -8.80 -11.19 -5.11
CA CYS A 216 -8.74 -10.73 -3.72
C CYS A 216 -9.33 -9.33 -3.50
N GLY A 217 -9.51 -8.53 -4.56
CA GLY A 217 -9.93 -7.13 -4.44
C GLY A 217 -8.98 -6.32 -3.55
N GLU A 218 -9.51 -5.43 -2.72
CA GLU A 218 -8.74 -4.69 -1.71
C GLU A 218 -8.84 -5.31 -0.30
N THR A 219 -9.23 -6.58 -0.18
CA THR A 219 -9.16 -7.37 1.08
C THR A 219 -7.80 -7.21 1.75
N HIS A 220 -7.77 -6.97 3.06
CA HIS A 220 -6.54 -6.60 3.79
C HIS A 220 -6.01 -7.64 4.79
N GLY A 221 -6.84 -8.60 5.21
CA GLY A 221 -6.43 -9.68 6.11
C GLY A 221 -6.48 -9.35 7.61
N GLU A 222 -6.39 -8.07 8.00
CA GLU A 222 -6.39 -7.60 9.40
C GLU A 222 -7.71 -7.83 10.17
N THR A 223 -8.80 -8.16 9.47
CA THR A 223 -10.17 -8.18 10.05
C THR A 223 -10.35 -9.17 11.20
N VAL A 224 -9.42 -10.12 11.37
CA VAL A 224 -9.38 -10.99 12.57
C VAL A 224 -8.98 -10.22 13.83
N GLU A 225 -8.03 -9.27 13.73
CA GLU A 225 -7.60 -8.41 14.84
C GLU A 225 -8.67 -7.38 15.23
N GLU A 226 -9.41 -6.87 14.24
CA GLU A 226 -10.63 -6.10 14.48
C GLU A 226 -11.63 -6.92 15.31
N GLY A 227 -11.79 -8.22 14.99
CA GLY A 227 -12.58 -9.19 15.75
C GLY A 227 -12.07 -9.40 17.19
N TRP A 228 -10.76 -9.61 17.38
CA TRP A 228 -10.17 -9.76 18.71
C TRP A 228 -10.31 -8.49 19.56
N SER A 229 -10.24 -7.30 18.96
CA SER A 229 -10.43 -6.03 19.70
C SER A 229 -11.77 -5.96 20.44
N LEU A 230 -12.81 -6.63 19.90
CA LEU A 230 -14.14 -6.76 20.51
C LEU A 230 -14.18 -7.92 21.52
N SER A 231 -13.68 -9.10 21.15
CA SER A 231 -13.83 -10.32 21.95
C SER A 231 -12.81 -10.50 23.09
N ASN A 232 -11.66 -9.82 23.07
CA ASN A 232 -10.60 -9.98 24.09
C ASN A 232 -11.06 -9.70 25.53
N LYS A 233 -12.12 -8.89 25.72
CA LYS A 233 -12.75 -8.66 27.04
C LYS A 233 -13.37 -9.94 27.64
N ALA A 234 -13.66 -10.95 26.83
CA ALA A 234 -14.17 -12.25 27.29
C ALA A 234 -13.10 -13.09 28.03
N ALA A 235 -11.81 -12.86 27.77
CA ALA A 235 -10.73 -13.62 28.41
C ALA A 235 -10.74 -13.42 29.94
N ALA A 236 -10.91 -12.18 30.42
CA ALA A 236 -11.02 -11.88 31.84
C ALA A 236 -12.31 -12.44 32.47
N GLN A 237 -13.43 -12.39 31.74
CA GLN A 237 -14.73 -12.87 32.23
C GLN A 237 -14.80 -14.40 32.36
N THR A 238 -14.16 -15.12 31.42
CA THR A 238 -14.22 -16.59 31.35
C THR A 238 -13.08 -17.30 32.09
N LYS A 239 -12.09 -16.56 32.62
CA LYS A 239 -10.88 -17.11 33.25
C LYS A 239 -11.15 -18.10 34.38
N GLU A 240 -12.11 -17.78 35.26
CA GLU A 240 -12.46 -18.60 36.43
C GLU A 240 -13.65 -19.54 36.18
N MET A 241 -14.14 -19.64 34.94
CA MET A 241 -15.31 -20.46 34.60
C MET A 241 -14.93 -21.92 34.35
N GLY A 242 -15.75 -22.84 34.88
CA GLY A 242 -15.65 -24.27 34.54
C GLY A 242 -15.85 -24.51 33.03
N PRO A 243 -15.23 -25.55 32.43
CA PRO A 243 -15.10 -25.68 30.98
C PRO A 243 -16.41 -25.61 30.17
N CYS A 244 -17.51 -26.19 30.68
CA CYS A 244 -18.81 -26.15 30.02
C CYS A 244 -19.40 -24.73 30.01
N SER A 245 -19.44 -24.05 31.17
CA SER A 245 -19.95 -22.69 31.32
C SER A 245 -19.13 -21.68 30.52
N ARG A 246 -17.80 -21.87 30.48
CA ARG A 246 -16.89 -21.10 29.64
C ARG A 246 -17.23 -21.26 28.16
N ALA A 247 -17.36 -22.50 27.67
CA ALA A 247 -17.69 -22.76 26.27
C ALA A 247 -18.99 -22.07 25.85
N GLN A 248 -20.06 -22.25 26.63
CA GLN A 248 -21.37 -21.63 26.37
C GLN A 248 -21.33 -20.10 26.40
N THR A 249 -20.55 -19.51 27.32
CA THR A 249 -20.37 -18.05 27.42
C THR A 249 -19.59 -17.49 26.24
N LEU A 250 -18.54 -18.20 25.78
CA LEU A 250 -17.82 -17.82 24.57
C LEU A 250 -18.73 -17.90 23.35
N ASP A 251 -19.46 -19.01 23.16
CA ASP A 251 -20.42 -19.16 22.06
C ASP A 251 -21.40 -17.98 22.02
N ASP A 252 -22.10 -17.67 23.12
CA ASP A 252 -23.09 -16.56 23.13
C ASP A 252 -22.41 -15.17 22.91
N ILE A 253 -21.14 -14.96 23.31
CA ILE A 253 -20.36 -13.74 23.01
C ILE A 253 -19.99 -13.65 21.52
N PHE A 254 -19.45 -14.70 20.92
CA PHE A 254 -19.10 -14.69 19.49
C PHE A 254 -20.36 -14.65 18.61
N GLY A 255 -21.46 -15.27 19.05
CA GLY A 255 -22.78 -15.13 18.43
C GLY A 255 -23.37 -13.73 18.51
N TRP A 256 -23.09 -12.98 19.59
CA TRP A 256 -23.44 -11.56 19.70
C TRP A 256 -22.61 -10.69 18.76
N HIS A 257 -21.30 -10.91 18.65
CA HIS A 257 -20.44 -10.19 17.70
C HIS A 257 -20.82 -10.48 16.24
N ASN A 258 -21.08 -11.74 15.86
CA ASN A 258 -21.59 -12.05 14.52
C ASN A 258 -22.92 -11.35 14.26
N TRP A 259 -23.83 -11.28 15.23
CA TRP A 259 -25.11 -10.60 15.06
C TRP A 259 -24.95 -9.09 14.80
N LEU A 260 -24.16 -8.39 15.62
CA LEU A 260 -23.85 -6.96 15.42
C LEU A 260 -23.17 -6.69 14.06
N ASN A 261 -22.20 -7.53 13.69
CA ASN A 261 -21.48 -7.37 12.43
C ASN A 261 -22.39 -7.61 11.22
N ILE A 262 -23.37 -8.53 11.33
CA ILE A 262 -24.37 -8.83 10.29
C ILE A 262 -25.44 -7.73 10.21
N GLU A 263 -25.90 -7.19 11.33
CA GLU A 263 -26.97 -6.16 11.41
C GLU A 263 -26.62 -4.87 10.64
N ASN A 264 -25.33 -4.51 10.60
CA ASN A 264 -24.82 -3.31 9.93
C ASN A 264 -24.03 -3.63 8.64
N LEU A 265 -24.03 -4.90 8.18
CA LEU A 265 -23.15 -5.35 7.09
C LEU A 265 -23.52 -4.72 5.73
N ASP A 266 -24.81 -4.51 5.49
CA ASP A 266 -25.34 -3.87 4.29
C ASP A 266 -24.82 -2.42 4.15
N ASN A 267 -24.87 -1.67 5.24
CA ASN A 267 -24.40 -0.30 5.37
C ASN A 267 -22.88 -0.20 5.21
N VAL A 268 -22.13 -1.20 5.70
CA VAL A 268 -20.68 -1.29 5.52
C VAL A 268 -20.34 -1.59 4.06
N ILE A 269 -20.97 -2.59 3.44
CA ILE A 269 -20.69 -2.99 2.05
C ILE A 269 -21.12 -1.90 1.06
N ALA A 270 -22.27 -1.26 1.25
CA ALA A 270 -22.71 -0.14 0.41
C ALA A 270 -21.72 1.05 0.47
N LYS A 271 -21.24 1.42 1.68
CA LYS A 271 -20.20 2.45 1.85
C LYS A 271 -18.87 2.03 1.22
N ARG A 272 -18.49 0.75 1.32
CA ARG A 272 -17.30 0.22 0.63
C ARG A 272 -17.45 0.30 -0.89
N LEU A 273 -18.63 -0.03 -1.45
CA LEU A 273 -18.87 -0.04 -2.89
C LEU A 273 -18.81 1.36 -3.51
N VAL A 274 -19.41 2.37 -2.87
CA VAL A 274 -19.30 3.77 -3.33
C VAL A 274 -17.84 4.25 -3.32
N ASN A 275 -17.05 3.86 -2.31
CA ASN A 275 -15.62 4.14 -2.29
C ASN A 275 -14.87 3.36 -3.38
N ALA A 276 -15.14 2.06 -3.56
CA ALA A 276 -14.48 1.23 -4.56
C ALA A 276 -14.75 1.71 -5.99
N LEU A 277 -15.97 2.18 -6.29
CA LEU A 277 -16.31 2.81 -7.58
C LEU A 277 -15.49 4.09 -7.83
N LYS A 278 -15.34 4.93 -6.80
CA LYS A 278 -14.52 6.15 -6.89
C LYS A 278 -13.04 5.85 -7.11
N GLU A 279 -12.45 4.99 -6.29
CA GLU A 279 -11.03 4.65 -6.38
C GLU A 279 -10.74 3.86 -7.68
N TYR A 280 -11.66 2.99 -8.13
CA TYR A 280 -11.59 2.36 -9.44
C TYR A 280 -11.59 3.40 -10.56
N SER A 281 -12.56 4.33 -10.60
CA SER A 281 -12.62 5.36 -11.65
C SER A 281 -11.37 6.23 -11.73
N ILE A 282 -10.66 6.42 -10.62
CA ILE A 282 -9.38 7.14 -10.58
C ILE A 282 -8.27 6.25 -11.16
N HIS A 283 -8.09 5.04 -10.63
CA HIS A 283 -6.99 4.16 -11.05
C HIS A 283 -7.16 3.51 -12.44
N ASP A 284 -8.38 3.48 -12.96
CA ASP A 284 -8.68 3.13 -14.36
C ASP A 284 -8.17 4.24 -15.29
N HIS A 285 -8.44 5.50 -14.96
CA HIS A 285 -7.95 6.68 -15.70
C HIS A 285 -6.42 6.85 -15.57
N ASP A 286 -5.86 6.82 -14.35
CA ASP A 286 -4.41 6.90 -14.10
C ASP A 286 -3.65 5.88 -14.97
N PHE A 287 -4.13 4.63 -14.99
CA PHE A 287 -3.50 3.56 -15.74
C PHE A 287 -3.71 3.73 -17.25
N GLU A 288 -4.89 4.12 -17.71
CA GLU A 288 -5.11 4.31 -19.15
C GLU A 288 -4.32 5.47 -19.75
N MET A 289 -4.10 6.55 -19.01
CA MET A 289 -3.23 7.64 -19.47
C MET A 289 -1.77 7.17 -19.53
N PHE A 290 -1.32 6.43 -18.52
CA PHE A 290 0.06 5.92 -18.45
C PHE A 290 0.34 4.82 -19.51
N ASP A 291 -0.57 3.87 -19.71
CA ASP A 291 -0.44 2.80 -20.72
C ASP A 291 -0.38 3.39 -22.14
N LYS A 292 -1.22 4.39 -22.45
CA LYS A 292 -1.21 5.11 -23.74
C LYS A 292 0.08 5.93 -23.94
N GLY A 293 0.58 6.59 -22.90
CA GLY A 293 1.82 7.36 -22.96
C GLY A 293 3.05 6.48 -23.20
N LEU A 294 3.14 5.34 -22.52
CA LEU A 294 4.21 4.37 -22.75
C LEU A 294 4.06 3.65 -24.09
N GLU A 295 2.84 3.36 -24.55
CA GLU A 295 2.62 2.79 -25.89
C GLU A 295 3.10 3.74 -27.00
N GLN A 296 2.92 5.06 -26.83
CA GLN A 296 3.42 6.07 -27.78
C GLN A 296 4.95 6.21 -27.79
N ASN A 297 5.61 6.04 -26.65
CA ASN A 297 7.05 6.30 -26.50
C ASN A 297 7.93 5.03 -26.54
N MET A 298 7.40 3.86 -26.21
CA MET A 298 8.12 2.57 -26.17
C MET A 298 7.51 1.49 -27.09
N GLY A 299 6.27 1.70 -27.57
CA GLY A 299 5.57 0.75 -28.45
C GLY A 299 4.84 -0.38 -27.72
N ARG A 300 3.71 -0.82 -28.29
CA ARG A 300 2.86 -1.90 -27.74
C ARG A 300 3.62 -3.20 -27.40
N PRO A 301 4.57 -3.71 -28.21
CA PRO A 301 5.24 -4.98 -27.93
C PRO A 301 5.97 -5.02 -26.58
N VAL A 302 6.59 -3.91 -26.16
CA VAL A 302 7.29 -3.84 -24.87
C VAL A 302 6.31 -3.97 -23.70
N LEU A 303 5.13 -3.35 -23.81
CA LEU A 303 4.07 -3.49 -22.80
C LEU A 303 3.44 -4.90 -22.79
N GLU A 304 3.50 -5.62 -23.91
CA GLU A 304 3.06 -7.02 -24.02
C GLU A 304 4.09 -8.00 -23.44
N GLU A 305 5.39 -7.73 -23.58
CA GLU A 305 6.45 -8.45 -22.86
C GLU A 305 6.30 -8.26 -21.34
N TRP A 306 6.07 -7.03 -20.87
CA TRP A 306 5.81 -6.75 -19.45
C TRP A 306 4.53 -7.44 -18.95
N LEU A 307 3.50 -7.52 -19.79
CA LEU A 307 2.28 -8.26 -19.49
C LEU A 307 2.55 -9.76 -19.33
N GLU A 308 3.32 -10.39 -20.22
CA GLU A 308 3.61 -11.82 -20.09
C GLU A 308 4.59 -12.13 -18.95
N MET A 309 5.49 -11.21 -18.59
CA MET A 309 6.27 -11.30 -17.35
C MET A 309 5.36 -11.33 -16.12
N VAL A 310 4.35 -10.46 -16.05
CA VAL A 310 3.33 -10.51 -14.98
C VAL A 310 2.55 -11.81 -15.04
N LEU A 311 1.99 -12.21 -16.19
CA LEU A 311 1.19 -13.43 -16.30
C LEU A 311 2.00 -14.70 -15.99
N THR A 312 3.28 -14.74 -16.34
CA THR A 312 4.20 -15.83 -15.99
C THR A 312 4.47 -15.89 -14.49
N TRP A 313 4.78 -14.76 -13.86
CA TRP A 313 4.95 -14.71 -12.40
C TRP A 313 3.64 -14.99 -11.65
N GLU A 314 2.48 -14.54 -12.14
CA GLU A 314 1.20 -14.81 -11.49
C GLU A 314 0.81 -16.30 -11.49
N LYS A 315 1.27 -17.07 -12.50
CA LYS A 315 1.14 -18.54 -12.59
C LYS A 315 2.06 -19.27 -11.60
N ASP A 316 3.33 -18.88 -11.50
CA ASP A 316 4.33 -19.48 -10.60
C ASP A 316 5.16 -18.42 -9.86
N ARG A 317 4.58 -17.92 -8.76
CA ARG A 317 5.16 -16.85 -7.94
C ARG A 317 6.43 -17.29 -7.20
N PHE A 318 6.65 -18.58 -7.04
CA PHE A 318 7.69 -19.12 -6.18
C PHE A 318 9.00 -19.41 -6.92
N ASN A 319 8.94 -19.73 -8.21
CA ASN A 319 10.13 -20.00 -9.03
C ASN A 319 10.42 -18.91 -10.09
N GLN A 320 9.47 -18.01 -10.40
CA GLN A 320 9.68 -16.93 -11.38
C GLN A 320 10.16 -15.62 -10.74
N PRO A 321 10.93 -14.78 -11.46
CA PRO A 321 11.29 -13.45 -11.01
C PRO A 321 10.04 -12.56 -10.87
N CYS A 322 10.06 -11.64 -9.90
CA CYS A 322 8.91 -10.80 -9.58
C CYS A 322 8.98 -9.44 -10.30
N PRO A 323 8.07 -9.12 -11.24
CA PRO A 323 8.09 -7.88 -12.04
C PRO A 323 7.59 -6.64 -11.27
N TYR A 324 7.56 -6.70 -9.93
CA TYR A 324 7.12 -5.63 -9.03
C TYR A 324 8.27 -5.07 -8.16
N VAL A 325 9.48 -5.61 -8.33
CA VAL A 325 10.71 -5.23 -7.62
C VAL A 325 11.87 -5.12 -8.61
N ASP A 326 12.87 -4.32 -8.25
CA ASP A 326 14.11 -4.16 -9.00
C ASP A 326 14.99 -5.41 -8.88
N ALA A 327 15.54 -5.89 -9.99
CA ALA A 327 16.46 -7.02 -10.05
C ALA A 327 17.93 -6.63 -9.86
N ASN A 328 18.26 -5.35 -10.01
CA ASN A 328 19.60 -4.78 -10.16
C ASN A 328 20.01 -3.86 -8.99
N SER A 329 19.42 -4.04 -7.80
CA SER A 329 19.48 -3.12 -6.64
C SER A 329 20.85 -3.00 -5.93
N GLY A 330 21.94 -2.86 -6.69
CA GLY A 330 23.32 -2.79 -6.21
C GLY A 330 24.34 -2.26 -7.24
N SER A 331 23.93 -1.57 -8.31
CA SER A 331 24.83 -1.15 -9.41
C SER A 331 24.85 0.36 -9.75
N ASN A 332 24.68 1.26 -8.77
CA ASN A 332 24.68 2.71 -9.01
C ASN A 332 26.00 3.23 -9.64
N LYS A 333 25.94 3.75 -10.87
CA LYS A 333 27.09 4.38 -11.57
C LYS A 333 27.03 5.91 -11.57
N ASP A 334 27.28 6.53 -10.41
CA ASP A 334 27.37 7.99 -10.27
C ASP A 334 28.79 8.39 -9.83
N GLN A 335 29.76 8.24 -10.75
CA GLN A 335 31.21 8.15 -10.43
C GLN A 335 31.75 9.29 -9.56
N PHE A 336 31.28 10.53 -9.75
CA PHE A 336 31.74 11.68 -8.95
C PHE A 336 31.31 11.57 -7.48
N LYS A 337 30.03 11.24 -7.22
CA LYS A 337 29.52 11.03 -5.85
C LYS A 337 30.09 9.74 -5.25
N LEU A 338 30.28 8.70 -6.06
CA LEU A 338 30.92 7.46 -5.62
C LEU A 338 32.36 7.71 -5.14
N THR A 339 33.11 8.59 -5.83
CA THR A 339 34.48 8.96 -5.44
C THR A 339 34.51 9.74 -4.12
N GLN A 340 33.56 10.66 -3.89
CA GLN A 340 33.40 11.33 -2.59
C GLN A 340 33.08 10.34 -1.45
N LEU A 341 32.27 9.31 -1.73
CA LEU A 341 31.93 8.27 -0.77
C LEU A 341 33.13 7.36 -0.44
N VAL A 342 33.88 6.90 -1.45
CA VAL A 342 35.10 6.10 -1.27
C VAL A 342 36.16 6.88 -0.48
N MET A 343 36.41 8.16 -0.81
CA MET A 343 37.35 9.00 -0.04
C MET A 343 36.90 9.19 1.42
N ALA A 344 35.59 9.24 1.68
CA ALA A 344 35.06 9.28 3.05
C ALA A 344 35.22 7.94 3.80
N GLU A 345 35.17 6.80 3.11
CA GLU A 345 35.52 5.49 3.70
C GLU A 345 37.01 5.34 3.97
N GLU A 346 37.89 5.84 3.08
CA GLU A 346 39.34 5.87 3.28
C GLU A 346 39.71 6.70 4.52
N GLU A 347 39.18 7.92 4.65
CA GLU A 347 39.33 8.75 5.86
C GLU A 347 38.83 8.00 7.11
N THR A 348 37.65 7.37 7.04
CA THR A 348 37.06 6.64 8.18
C THR A 348 37.89 5.41 8.56
N THR A 349 38.52 4.75 7.59
CA THR A 349 39.39 3.59 7.79
C THR A 349 40.72 4.00 8.43
N ALA A 350 41.34 5.09 7.96
CA ALA A 350 42.55 5.66 8.56
C ALA A 350 42.35 6.02 10.04
N LEU A 351 41.19 6.62 10.37
CA LEU A 351 40.78 6.90 11.75
C LEU A 351 40.66 5.62 12.61
N ARG A 352 40.10 4.53 12.06
CA ARG A 352 40.03 3.23 12.76
C ARG A 352 41.41 2.58 12.97
N THR A 353 42.37 2.83 12.09
CA THR A 353 43.77 2.39 12.27
C THR A 353 44.60 3.28 13.21
N GLY A 354 43.99 4.27 13.87
CA GLY A 354 44.62 5.08 14.91
C GLY A 354 45.26 6.38 14.41
N SER A 355 45.06 6.78 13.15
CA SER A 355 45.46 8.10 12.67
C SER A 355 44.66 9.18 13.41
N ARG A 356 45.35 10.14 14.03
CA ARG A 356 44.73 11.18 14.86
C ARG A 356 44.21 12.32 13.99
N MET A 357 42.89 12.48 13.91
CA MET A 357 42.23 13.61 13.25
C MET A 357 42.70 14.94 13.85
N GLN A 358 43.26 15.84 13.04
CA GLN A 358 43.69 17.18 13.49
C GLN A 358 42.55 18.22 13.52
N TYR A 359 41.43 17.94 12.85
CA TYR A 359 40.33 18.89 12.62
C TYR A 359 38.98 18.23 12.90
N ALA A 360 37.96 19.03 13.22
CA ALA A 360 36.62 18.55 13.56
C ALA A 360 35.75 18.15 12.34
N SER A 361 36.23 18.38 11.12
CA SER A 361 35.55 18.09 9.86
C SER A 361 36.40 17.21 8.95
N SER A 362 35.74 16.47 8.05
CA SER A 362 36.36 15.67 7.00
C SER A 362 37.04 16.57 5.97
N PRO A 363 38.35 16.40 5.68
CA PRO A 363 39.03 17.10 4.60
C PRO A 363 38.34 16.95 3.25
N CYS A 364 37.88 15.74 2.88
CA CYS A 364 37.11 15.49 1.67
C CYS A 364 35.84 16.36 1.59
N VAL A 365 35.05 16.42 2.66
CA VAL A 365 33.83 17.26 2.70
C VAL A 365 34.15 18.75 2.67
N PHE A 366 35.22 19.18 3.34
CA PHE A 366 35.66 20.58 3.29
C PHE A 366 36.12 20.99 1.89
N ILE A 367 36.87 20.12 1.19
CA ILE A 367 37.34 20.36 -0.18
C ILE A 367 36.18 20.31 -1.18
N ALA A 368 35.28 19.32 -1.09
CA ALA A 368 34.09 19.24 -1.95
C ALA A 368 33.21 20.48 -1.81
N SER A 369 32.86 20.87 -0.57
CA SER A 369 32.11 22.09 -0.31
C SER A 369 32.86 23.35 -0.74
N GLY A 370 34.19 23.38 -0.61
CA GLY A 370 35.03 24.47 -1.10
C GLY A 370 35.05 24.59 -2.62
N ILE A 371 35.00 23.48 -3.35
CA ILE A 371 34.88 23.43 -4.82
C ILE A 371 33.49 23.92 -5.24
N GLU A 372 32.43 23.37 -4.64
CA GLU A 372 31.04 23.78 -4.87
C GLU A 372 30.81 25.28 -4.59
N ILE A 373 31.40 25.82 -3.51
CA ILE A 373 31.35 27.25 -3.17
C ILE A 373 32.19 28.08 -4.14
N GLN A 374 33.35 27.59 -4.61
CA GLN A 374 34.13 28.30 -5.63
C GLN A 374 33.40 28.34 -6.98
N GLU A 375 32.74 27.26 -7.38
CA GLU A 375 31.91 27.21 -8.57
C GLU A 375 30.71 28.15 -8.42
N ALA A 376 29.98 28.08 -7.30
CA ALA A 376 28.87 28.97 -6.98
C ALA A 376 29.30 30.45 -6.98
N HIS A 377 30.42 30.81 -6.34
CA HIS A 377 30.92 32.20 -6.32
C HIS A 377 31.33 32.70 -7.71
N ARG A 378 32.12 31.91 -8.46
CA ARG A 378 32.51 32.27 -9.84
C ARG A 378 31.28 32.44 -10.72
N ASN A 379 30.31 31.54 -10.59
CA ASN A 379 29.04 31.65 -11.29
C ASN A 379 28.27 32.91 -10.84
N LEU A 380 28.18 33.23 -9.55
CA LEU A 380 27.39 34.38 -9.06
C LEU A 380 28.02 35.73 -9.45
N GLU A 381 29.35 35.87 -9.42
CA GLU A 381 30.05 37.08 -9.88
C GLU A 381 29.92 37.26 -11.41
N LEU A 382 30.18 36.19 -12.19
CA LEU A 382 29.98 36.21 -13.64
C LEU A 382 28.51 36.43 -14.03
N PHE A 383 27.58 35.89 -13.25
CA PHE A 383 26.13 36.02 -13.47
C PHE A 383 25.65 37.43 -13.13
N ARG A 384 26.05 38.05 -12.01
CA ARG A 384 25.67 39.46 -11.72
C ARG A 384 26.24 40.42 -12.78
N ALA A 385 27.53 40.32 -13.08
CA ALA A 385 28.16 41.18 -14.11
C ALA A 385 27.64 40.90 -15.53
N GLY A 386 27.24 39.67 -15.83
CA GLY A 386 26.62 39.27 -17.09
C GLY A 386 25.14 39.65 -17.20
N LEU A 387 24.38 39.55 -16.10
CA LEU A 387 22.96 39.87 -16.01
C LEU A 387 22.73 41.36 -16.23
N ILE A 388 23.50 42.23 -15.57
CA ILE A 388 23.43 43.69 -15.80
C ILE A 388 23.61 44.00 -17.29
N LYS A 389 24.66 43.47 -17.93
CA LYS A 389 24.91 43.66 -19.38
C LYS A 389 23.78 43.11 -20.26
N ARG A 390 23.21 41.95 -19.91
CA ARG A 390 22.06 41.35 -20.61
C ARG A 390 20.80 42.18 -20.46
N ILE A 391 20.53 42.74 -19.27
CA ILE A 391 19.39 43.63 -19.01
C ILE A 391 19.54 44.92 -19.82
N THR A 392 20.70 45.57 -19.80
CA THR A 392 20.95 46.78 -20.61
C THR A 392 20.75 46.50 -22.10
N HIS A 393 21.31 45.40 -22.61
CA HIS A 393 21.13 45.01 -24.02
C HIS A 393 19.67 44.67 -24.36
N PHE A 394 18.96 43.96 -23.47
CA PHE A 394 17.54 43.69 -23.62
C PHE A 394 16.70 44.97 -23.65
N ARG A 395 16.98 45.96 -22.78
CA ARG A 395 16.31 47.27 -22.84
C ARG A 395 16.54 47.98 -24.18
N THR A 396 17.74 47.91 -24.75
CA THR A 396 18.02 48.46 -26.10
C THR A 396 17.20 47.76 -27.20
N LEU A 397 17.05 46.43 -27.13
CA LEU A 397 16.20 45.68 -28.07
C LEU A 397 14.71 45.95 -27.84
N GLN A 398 14.28 46.08 -26.59
CA GLN A 398 12.91 46.38 -26.18
C GLN A 398 12.43 47.73 -26.70
N GLN A 399 13.26 48.78 -26.66
CA GLN A 399 12.94 50.08 -27.26
C GLN A 399 12.72 50.00 -28.78
N LEU A 400 13.37 49.06 -29.47
CA LEU A 400 13.29 48.87 -30.92
C LEU A 400 12.15 47.94 -31.34
N LEU A 401 11.86 46.91 -30.53
CA LEU A 401 10.90 45.84 -30.84
C LEU A 401 9.54 45.99 -30.14
N MET A 402 9.43 46.79 -29.08
CA MET A 402 8.20 47.07 -28.32
C MET A 402 7.97 48.58 -28.15
N PRO A 403 7.90 49.38 -29.23
CA PRO A 403 7.88 50.85 -29.14
C PRO A 403 6.66 51.41 -28.38
N GLY A 404 5.50 50.73 -28.43
CA GLY A 404 4.28 51.12 -27.70
C GLY A 404 4.23 50.70 -26.22
N LEU A 405 5.30 50.12 -25.67
CA LEU A 405 5.33 49.66 -24.27
C LEU A 405 5.05 50.79 -23.27
N ALA A 406 5.52 52.01 -23.57
CA ALA A 406 5.31 53.18 -22.72
C ALA A 406 3.84 53.65 -22.66
N ASP A 407 3.02 53.31 -23.66
CA ASP A 407 1.60 53.67 -23.71
C ASP A 407 0.71 52.72 -22.89
N VAL A 408 1.24 51.54 -22.52
CA VAL A 408 0.50 50.46 -21.82
C VAL A 408 0.87 50.38 -20.33
N LEU A 409 2.08 50.80 -19.95
CA LEU A 409 2.57 50.72 -18.57
C LEU A 409 2.07 51.86 -17.69
N SER A 410 1.95 51.59 -16.38
CA SER A 410 1.71 52.64 -15.38
C SER A 410 2.97 53.48 -15.12
N PRO A 411 2.87 54.72 -14.62
CA PRO A 411 4.03 55.56 -14.33
C PRO A 411 5.06 54.89 -13.40
N GLN A 412 4.60 54.15 -12.39
CA GLN A 412 5.44 53.39 -11.46
C GLN A 412 6.13 52.18 -12.12
N ALA A 413 5.59 51.67 -13.22
CA ALA A 413 6.22 50.62 -14.02
C ALA A 413 7.26 51.18 -15.00
N MET A 414 7.05 52.40 -15.51
CA MET A 414 8.03 53.15 -16.31
C MET A 414 9.26 53.59 -15.49
N GLU A 415 9.06 54.00 -14.24
CA GLU A 415 10.15 54.34 -13.30
C GLU A 415 11.16 53.18 -13.16
N GLN A 416 10.70 51.92 -13.16
CA GLN A 416 11.53 50.70 -13.13
C GLN A 416 12.24 50.36 -14.47
N ILE A 417 11.95 51.10 -15.54
CA ILE A 417 12.67 51.04 -16.82
C ILE A 417 13.71 52.16 -16.90
N GLU A 418 13.37 53.35 -16.39
CA GLU A 418 14.20 54.56 -16.46
C GLU A 418 15.32 54.58 -15.41
N ASP A 419 15.07 54.10 -14.18
CA ASP A 419 16.09 53.95 -13.12
C ASP A 419 16.10 52.54 -12.49
N PRO A 420 16.83 51.57 -13.09
CA PRO A 420 16.86 50.19 -12.59
C PRO A 420 17.81 49.99 -11.39
N ASP A 421 17.35 49.25 -10.36
CA ASP A 421 18.20 48.82 -9.22
C ASP A 421 19.30 47.84 -9.67
N PHE A 422 20.47 48.39 -10.00
CA PHE A 422 21.66 47.63 -10.39
C PHE A 422 22.43 47.01 -9.21
N ASP A 423 22.09 47.32 -7.96
CA ASP A 423 22.62 46.62 -6.78
C ASP A 423 21.88 45.29 -6.54
N HIS A 424 20.63 45.21 -7.00
CA HIS A 424 19.80 44.00 -7.03
C HIS A 424 19.27 43.68 -8.44
N PRO A 425 20.15 43.38 -9.41
CA PRO A 425 19.74 43.14 -10.79
C PRO A 425 18.80 41.93 -10.94
N GLU A 426 18.79 41.02 -9.96
CA GLU A 426 17.81 39.93 -9.85
C GLU A 426 16.35 40.36 -9.58
N LYS A 427 16.10 41.64 -9.23
CA LYS A 427 14.76 42.19 -8.96
C LYS A 427 14.23 43.10 -10.08
N ILE A 428 15.06 43.48 -11.06
CA ILE A 428 14.65 44.39 -12.14
C ILE A 428 13.55 43.72 -12.97
N ARG A 429 12.35 44.30 -13.01
CA ARG A 429 11.25 43.74 -13.81
C ARG A 429 11.54 43.89 -15.30
N LEU A 430 11.74 42.75 -15.94
CA LEU A 430 11.65 42.62 -17.39
C LEU A 430 10.17 42.55 -17.76
N PHE A 431 9.72 43.49 -18.58
CA PHE A 431 8.45 43.38 -19.29
C PHE A 431 8.72 42.60 -20.58
N LEU A 432 7.88 41.62 -20.88
CA LEU A 432 7.99 40.77 -22.06
C LEU A 432 6.74 40.93 -22.93
N PRO A 433 6.72 40.37 -24.15
CA PRO A 433 5.48 40.28 -24.93
C PRO A 433 4.29 39.65 -24.18
N SER A 434 4.49 38.81 -23.15
CA SER A 434 3.41 38.33 -22.25
C SER A 434 2.91 39.35 -21.21
N ASP A 435 3.38 40.60 -21.31
CA ASP A 435 2.80 41.81 -20.72
C ASP A 435 2.20 42.77 -21.80
N CYS A 436 2.22 42.44 -23.11
CA CYS A 436 1.94 43.33 -24.25
C CYS A 436 1.41 42.59 -25.53
N GLU A 437 1.41 43.24 -26.72
CA GLU A 437 0.77 42.74 -27.95
C GLU A 437 1.69 42.02 -28.98
N LEU A 438 2.64 41.17 -28.56
CA LEU A 438 3.51 40.42 -29.51
C LEU A 438 3.56 38.88 -29.22
N PRO A 439 2.43 38.17 -29.35
CA PRO A 439 2.23 36.94 -28.58
C PRO A 439 2.88 35.66 -29.13
N GLU A 440 2.96 35.48 -30.45
CA GLU A 440 3.19 34.15 -31.04
C GLU A 440 4.58 33.55 -30.74
N TYR A 441 5.65 34.35 -30.92
CA TYR A 441 7.02 33.90 -30.69
C TYR A 441 7.31 33.64 -29.21
N GLU A 442 6.80 34.48 -28.29
CA GLU A 442 6.93 34.17 -26.86
C GLU A 442 6.11 32.93 -26.49
N ALA A 443 4.90 32.76 -27.01
CA ALA A 443 4.08 31.58 -26.70
C ALA A 443 4.78 30.28 -27.09
N CYS A 444 5.43 30.23 -28.27
CA CYS A 444 6.28 29.10 -28.67
C CYS A 444 7.44 28.87 -27.68
N LEU A 445 8.15 29.92 -27.29
CA LEU A 445 9.27 29.81 -26.33
C LEU A 445 8.83 29.40 -24.91
N ARG A 446 7.63 29.82 -24.47
CA ARG A 446 7.05 29.43 -23.18
C ARG A 446 6.57 27.99 -23.16
N GLU A 447 6.08 27.48 -24.29
CA GLU A 447 5.72 26.07 -24.46
C GLU A 447 6.96 25.16 -24.35
N THR A 448 8.08 25.56 -24.99
CA THR A 448 9.37 24.88 -24.79
C THR A 448 9.91 25.07 -23.36
N GLU A 449 9.80 26.26 -22.76
CA GLU A 449 10.27 26.51 -21.39
C GLU A 449 9.51 25.69 -20.35
N ALA A 450 8.19 25.55 -20.49
CA ALA A 450 7.37 24.70 -19.65
C ALA A 450 7.76 23.22 -19.81
N THR A 451 7.98 22.76 -21.05
CA THR A 451 8.42 21.39 -21.34
C THR A 451 9.79 21.08 -20.70
N ASP A 452 10.80 21.93 -20.91
CA ASP A 452 12.15 21.82 -20.30
C ASP A 452 12.13 21.91 -18.76
N ALA A 453 11.18 22.66 -18.21
CA ALA A 453 10.97 22.77 -16.78
C ALA A 453 10.32 21.50 -16.20
N LEU A 454 9.35 20.90 -16.91
CA LEU A 454 8.68 19.66 -16.53
C LEU A 454 9.64 18.46 -16.61
N GLU A 455 10.47 18.36 -17.65
CA GLU A 455 11.46 17.28 -17.76
C GLU A 455 12.52 17.37 -16.65
N GLY A 456 13.04 18.57 -16.39
CA GLY A 456 13.95 18.76 -15.26
C GLY A 456 13.30 18.60 -13.88
N LEU A 457 11.98 18.72 -13.76
CA LEU A 457 11.25 18.35 -12.55
C LEU A 457 11.25 16.83 -12.36
N ARG A 458 10.97 16.08 -13.44
CA ARG A 458 11.01 14.61 -13.47
C ARG A 458 12.41 14.10 -13.12
N ASP A 459 13.46 14.63 -13.73
CA ASP A 459 14.85 14.27 -13.41
C ASP A 459 15.21 14.53 -11.95
N GLY A 460 14.78 15.67 -11.39
CA GLY A 460 14.94 15.96 -9.97
C GLY A 460 14.26 14.91 -9.08
N LEU A 461 13.02 14.53 -9.40
CA LEU A 461 12.24 13.51 -8.67
C LEU A 461 12.85 12.10 -8.79
N ARG A 462 13.38 11.75 -9.97
CA ARG A 462 14.16 10.52 -10.19
C ARG A 462 15.42 10.51 -9.31
N ALA A 463 16.21 11.58 -9.34
CA ALA A 463 17.42 11.74 -8.55
C ALA A 463 17.14 11.69 -7.04
N ARG A 464 16.01 12.28 -6.58
CA ARG A 464 15.58 12.21 -5.17
C ARG A 464 15.27 10.77 -4.75
N THR A 465 14.55 10.03 -5.60
CA THR A 465 14.19 8.63 -5.35
C THR A 465 15.44 7.75 -5.25
N ALA A 466 16.38 7.87 -6.21
CA ALA A 466 17.64 7.13 -6.20
C ALA A 466 18.52 7.49 -4.98
N ALA A 467 18.64 8.78 -4.63
CA ALA A 467 19.41 9.23 -3.47
C ALA A 467 18.79 8.76 -2.13
N ALA A 468 17.46 8.72 -2.02
CA ALA A 468 16.76 8.20 -0.86
C ALA A 468 16.94 6.69 -0.70
N GLN A 469 16.83 5.92 -1.79
CA GLN A 469 17.13 4.49 -1.80
C GLN A 469 18.59 4.21 -1.45
N PHE A 470 19.54 4.96 -2.02
CA PHE A 470 20.97 4.82 -1.69
C PHE A 470 21.23 5.07 -0.20
N LYS A 471 20.63 6.12 0.38
CA LYS A 471 20.73 6.41 1.82
C LYS A 471 20.20 5.24 2.66
N LEU A 472 19.03 4.69 2.33
CA LEU A 472 18.40 3.62 3.10
C LEU A 472 19.22 2.32 3.15
N HIS A 473 19.92 1.98 2.07
CA HIS A 473 20.69 0.72 2.00
C HIS A 473 22.14 0.86 2.53
N ASN A 474 22.77 2.02 2.35
CA ASN A 474 24.23 2.15 2.53
C ASN A 474 24.65 3.05 3.70
N ILE A 475 23.75 3.85 4.28
CA ILE A 475 24.14 4.92 5.21
C ILE A 475 23.64 4.63 6.63
N THR A 476 24.57 4.53 7.59
CA THR A 476 24.25 4.29 9.00
C THR A 476 24.93 5.32 9.92
N GLY A 477 24.24 5.70 11.00
CA GLY A 477 24.73 6.67 11.97
C GLY A 477 24.50 8.14 11.60
N GLN A 478 24.47 8.98 12.64
CA GLN A 478 23.94 10.34 12.59
C GLN A 478 24.71 11.29 11.66
N VAL A 479 26.05 11.19 11.62
CA VAL A 479 26.89 12.09 10.80
C VAL A 479 26.73 11.82 9.30
N GLN A 480 26.73 10.54 8.89
CA GLN A 480 26.52 10.18 7.48
C GLN A 480 25.07 10.49 7.03
N SER A 481 24.07 10.20 7.89
CA SER A 481 22.67 10.55 7.63
C SER A 481 22.47 12.06 7.42
N GLY A 482 23.20 12.89 8.19
CA GLY A 482 23.22 14.35 8.04
C GLY A 482 23.84 14.82 6.72
N ARG A 483 24.95 14.20 6.26
CA ARG A 483 25.56 14.49 4.95
C ARG A 483 24.62 14.13 3.80
N ALA A 484 24.00 12.96 3.84
CA ALA A 484 23.00 12.55 2.84
C ALA A 484 21.76 13.47 2.83
N GLY A 485 21.34 13.95 4.00
CA GLY A 485 20.31 15.00 4.12
C GLY A 485 20.75 16.37 3.57
N GLY A 486 22.05 16.61 3.36
CA GLY A 486 22.55 17.75 2.57
C GLY A 486 22.27 17.56 1.08
N VAL A 487 22.66 16.42 0.53
CA VAL A 487 22.47 16.08 -0.90
C VAL A 487 20.98 16.10 -1.28
N LEU A 488 20.11 15.46 -0.48
CA LEU A 488 18.67 15.45 -0.71
C LEU A 488 18.07 16.87 -0.75
N ARG A 489 18.49 17.77 0.16
CA ARG A 489 18.03 19.17 0.16
C ARG A 489 18.45 19.94 -1.11
N GLN A 490 19.62 19.66 -1.68
CA GLN A 490 20.02 20.29 -2.96
C GLN A 490 19.15 19.79 -4.13
N ILE A 491 18.76 18.51 -4.11
CA ILE A 491 17.83 17.95 -5.10
C ILE A 491 16.43 18.57 -4.93
N ASP A 492 15.92 18.70 -3.71
CA ASP A 492 14.63 19.37 -3.44
C ASP A 492 14.63 20.85 -3.85
N ILE A 493 15.75 21.57 -3.67
CA ILE A 493 15.93 22.95 -4.18
C ILE A 493 15.87 22.98 -5.71
N HIS A 494 16.46 22.00 -6.40
CA HIS A 494 16.38 21.89 -7.86
C HIS A 494 14.95 21.61 -8.33
N ILE A 495 14.26 20.65 -7.70
CA ILE A 495 12.85 20.33 -7.96
C ILE A 495 11.97 21.59 -7.79
N HIS A 496 12.13 22.32 -6.68
CA HIS A 496 11.34 23.52 -6.40
C HIS A 496 11.64 24.66 -7.41
N SER A 497 12.90 24.84 -7.82
CA SER A 497 13.28 25.78 -8.88
C SER A 497 12.63 25.44 -10.24
N LYS A 498 12.62 24.14 -10.60
CA LYS A 498 11.94 23.64 -11.81
C LYS A 498 10.42 23.82 -11.72
N LYS A 499 9.79 23.52 -10.57
CA LYS A 499 8.36 23.78 -10.29
C LYS A 499 8.00 25.25 -10.52
N ILE A 500 8.77 26.18 -9.95
CA ILE A 500 8.54 27.63 -10.14
C ILE A 500 8.63 28.00 -11.63
N ARG A 501 9.69 27.55 -12.33
CA ARG A 501 9.88 27.88 -13.75
C ARG A 501 8.73 27.35 -14.62
N TYR A 502 8.28 26.13 -14.36
CA TYR A 502 7.12 25.53 -15.01
C TYR A 502 5.86 26.39 -14.82
N CYS A 503 5.51 26.71 -13.56
CA CYS A 503 4.30 27.47 -13.27
C CYS A 503 4.33 28.90 -13.86
N LEU A 504 5.49 29.56 -13.86
CA LEU A 504 5.65 30.87 -14.50
C LEU A 504 5.49 30.81 -16.03
N ALA A 505 6.00 29.76 -16.68
CA ALA A 505 5.86 29.56 -18.11
C ALA A 505 4.40 29.26 -18.51
N CYS A 506 3.71 28.38 -17.77
CA CYS A 506 2.29 28.09 -17.99
C CYS A 506 1.39 29.31 -17.71
N ALA A 507 1.69 30.10 -16.68
CA ALA A 507 0.98 31.35 -16.42
C ALA A 507 1.20 32.40 -17.53
N ALA A 508 2.36 32.39 -18.21
CA ALA A 508 2.61 33.23 -19.38
C ALA A 508 1.87 32.71 -20.63
N LEU A 509 1.89 31.39 -20.89
CA LEU A 509 1.09 30.75 -21.95
C LEU A 509 -0.40 31.09 -21.84
N LEU A 510 -0.96 30.99 -20.63
CA LEU A 510 -2.38 31.27 -20.40
C LEU A 510 -2.76 32.73 -20.69
N ARG A 511 -1.85 33.69 -20.44
CA ARG A 511 -2.07 35.10 -20.86
C ARG A 511 -1.94 35.30 -22.37
N LEU A 512 -1.05 34.55 -23.02
CA LEU A 512 -0.71 34.71 -24.44
C LEU A 512 -1.68 34.01 -25.41
N ARG A 513 -2.15 32.81 -25.05
CA ARG A 513 -3.03 31.97 -25.89
C ARG A 513 -4.46 31.83 -25.35
N GLY A 514 -4.67 32.11 -24.07
CA GLY A 514 -5.89 31.70 -23.37
C GLY A 514 -5.96 30.18 -23.14
N HIS A 515 -7.11 29.72 -22.65
CA HIS A 515 -7.40 28.30 -22.45
C HIS A 515 -7.51 27.54 -23.78
N GLY A 516 -7.11 26.27 -23.80
CA GLY A 516 -7.20 25.42 -24.99
C GLY A 516 -6.39 24.12 -24.93
N GLU A 517 -6.30 23.42 -26.07
CA GLU A 517 -5.73 22.06 -26.18
C GLU A 517 -4.31 21.89 -25.58
N TRP A 518 -3.50 22.96 -25.53
CA TRP A 518 -2.15 22.94 -24.96
C TRP A 518 -2.15 22.59 -23.45
N GLU A 519 -3.22 22.95 -22.72
CA GLU A 519 -3.39 22.65 -21.29
C GLU A 519 -3.57 21.15 -21.02
N GLN A 520 -3.90 20.33 -22.03
CA GLN A 520 -3.97 18.87 -21.87
C GLN A 520 -2.59 18.26 -21.58
N LYS A 521 -1.53 18.83 -22.19
CA LYS A 521 -0.13 18.43 -21.99
C LYS A 521 0.55 19.21 -20.86
N LEU A 522 0.28 20.52 -20.76
CA LEU A 522 0.88 21.42 -19.78
C LEU A 522 -0.18 21.86 -18.75
N GLN A 523 -0.55 20.93 -17.86
CA GLN A 523 -1.59 21.13 -16.84
C GLN A 523 -1.12 22.04 -15.69
N GLU A 524 -2.07 22.49 -14.85
CA GLU A 524 -1.77 23.18 -13.60
C GLU A 524 -0.99 22.24 -12.64
N LEU A 525 0.29 22.55 -12.39
CA LEU A 525 1.15 21.75 -11.51
C LEU A 525 0.92 22.13 -10.05
N ARG A 526 0.25 21.25 -9.30
CA ARG A 526 -0.02 21.41 -7.87
C ARG A 526 1.04 20.71 -7.03
N ASP A 527 1.20 21.12 -5.78
CA ASP A 527 2.09 20.45 -4.82
C ASP A 527 1.78 18.95 -4.62
N GLU A 528 0.53 18.55 -4.86
CA GLU A 528 0.07 17.16 -4.82
C GLU A 528 0.64 16.29 -5.95
N ASP A 529 1.14 16.91 -7.02
CA ASP A 529 1.64 16.26 -8.24
C ASP A 529 3.16 16.04 -8.22
N VAL A 530 3.89 16.73 -7.33
CA VAL A 530 5.38 16.80 -7.33
C VAL A 530 6.01 15.64 -6.55
N TRP A 531 5.81 14.42 -7.03
CA TRP A 531 6.36 13.19 -6.44
C TRP A 531 6.79 12.15 -7.50
N GLY A 532 7.75 11.29 -7.14
CA GLY A 532 8.48 10.42 -8.07
C GLY A 532 7.85 9.05 -8.35
N ILE A 533 8.08 8.53 -9.56
CA ILE A 533 7.90 7.11 -9.89
C ILE A 533 8.62 6.23 -8.85
N ASN A 534 7.94 5.19 -8.36
CA ASN A 534 8.38 4.33 -7.25
C ASN A 534 8.77 5.03 -5.92
N GLU A 535 8.54 6.34 -5.76
CA GLU A 535 8.89 7.06 -4.54
C GLU A 535 8.10 6.53 -3.33
N ARG A 536 8.83 5.98 -2.34
CA ARG A 536 8.26 5.34 -1.16
C ARG A 536 7.74 6.38 -0.17
N ALA A 537 6.49 6.24 0.25
CA ALA A 537 5.95 6.99 1.39
C ALA A 537 6.77 6.74 2.67
N LEU A 538 7.37 7.82 3.21
CA LEU A 538 8.12 7.80 4.46
C LEU A 538 7.27 7.26 5.61
N ASN A 539 7.89 6.41 6.44
CA ASN A 539 7.29 5.84 7.64
C ASN A 539 7.16 6.91 8.76
N LYS A 540 6.59 6.55 9.91
CA LYS A 540 6.39 7.50 11.03
C LYS A 540 7.69 7.97 11.67
N GLU A 541 8.73 7.16 11.67
CA GLU A 541 10.05 7.44 12.27
C GLU A 541 10.88 8.32 11.33
N GLU A 542 10.93 7.98 10.04
CA GLU A 542 11.52 8.77 8.95
C GLU A 542 10.89 10.19 8.90
N ARG A 543 9.57 10.29 9.11
CA ARG A 543 8.88 11.57 9.27
C ARG A 543 9.24 12.28 10.58
N ALA A 544 9.29 11.56 11.71
CA ALA A 544 9.65 12.16 12.99
C ALA A 544 11.09 12.70 12.99
N GLU A 545 12.04 11.99 12.38
CA GLU A 545 13.41 12.48 12.15
C GLU A 545 13.43 13.75 11.28
N TRP A 546 12.59 13.81 10.25
CA TRP A 546 12.46 14.98 9.38
C TRP A 546 11.84 16.18 10.13
N GLU A 547 10.75 15.97 10.87
CA GLU A 547 10.09 16.98 11.71
C GLU A 547 10.96 17.47 12.88
N GLU A 548 11.75 16.58 13.48
CA GLU A 548 12.70 16.92 14.55
C GLU A 548 13.96 17.61 13.98
N GLY A 549 14.39 17.23 12.77
CA GLY A 549 15.37 17.97 11.98
C GLY A 549 14.87 19.37 11.63
N ARG A 550 13.59 19.53 11.28
CA ARG A 550 12.91 20.82 11.06
C ARG A 550 13.00 21.69 12.31
N LYS A 551 12.56 21.16 13.46
CA LYS A 551 12.64 21.82 14.78
C LYS A 551 14.07 22.18 15.20
N ARG A 552 15.05 21.32 14.92
CA ARG A 552 16.48 21.60 15.20
C ARG A 552 17.06 22.71 14.32
N ASN A 553 16.58 22.90 13.09
CA ASN A 553 16.96 24.05 12.26
C ASN A 553 16.23 25.35 12.69
N GLU A 554 14.94 25.26 13.04
CA GLU A 554 14.18 26.40 13.62
C GLU A 554 14.86 26.94 14.90
N ALA A 555 15.38 26.05 15.75
CA ALA A 555 16.11 26.43 16.96
C ALA A 555 17.48 27.10 16.72
N PHE A 556 18.03 27.08 15.50
CA PHE A 556 19.35 27.62 15.18
C PHE A 556 19.32 28.97 14.43
N ASN A 557 18.22 29.30 13.74
CA ASN A 557 18.06 30.54 12.98
C ASN A 557 17.03 31.48 13.62
N ASN A 558 17.31 31.96 14.84
CA ASN A 558 16.51 32.99 15.49
C ASN A 558 16.99 34.41 15.11
N SER A 559 17.11 34.65 13.80
CA SER A 559 17.44 35.94 13.18
C SER A 559 16.68 36.10 11.86
N GLU A 560 16.36 37.34 11.49
CA GLU A 560 15.35 37.64 10.47
C GLU A 560 15.76 37.22 9.05
N LYS A 561 15.18 36.12 8.55
CA LYS A 561 15.02 35.82 7.12
C LYS A 561 13.93 34.77 6.86
N GLY A 562 12.68 35.21 6.91
CA GLY A 562 11.53 34.38 6.57
C GLY A 562 11.35 34.22 5.06
N TYR A 563 11.91 33.15 4.48
CA TYR A 563 11.52 32.58 3.19
C TYR A 563 11.76 31.05 3.25
N LEU A 564 11.00 30.27 2.47
CA LEU A 564 10.98 28.80 2.48
C LEU A 564 10.47 28.16 3.79
N VAL A 565 9.28 28.61 4.24
CA VAL A 565 8.36 27.76 5.01
C VAL A 565 7.18 27.43 4.10
N GLU A 566 7.14 26.22 3.54
CA GLU A 566 5.97 25.69 2.82
C GLU A 566 5.57 24.33 3.41
N GLU A 567 4.29 24.17 3.73
CA GLU A 567 3.72 22.98 4.38
C GLU A 567 3.41 21.84 3.37
N GLY A 568 4.26 21.64 2.35
CA GLY A 568 3.99 20.69 1.27
C GLY A 568 4.28 19.21 1.56
N ILE A 569 5.29 18.92 2.41
CA ILE A 569 5.91 17.58 2.49
C ILE A 569 5.35 16.72 3.65
N ALA A 570 4.55 17.30 4.54
CA ALA A 570 4.00 16.59 5.70
C ALA A 570 2.57 16.07 5.48
N SER A 571 2.38 14.78 5.75
CA SER A 571 1.07 14.14 6.02
C SER A 571 0.09 13.84 4.87
N ARG A 572 0.52 13.00 3.91
CA ARG A 572 -0.39 12.16 3.11
C ARG A 572 0.02 10.68 3.09
N VAL A 573 -0.24 9.95 4.18
CA VAL A 573 -0.05 8.48 4.19
C VAL A 573 -1.23 7.82 3.46
N ARG A 574 -1.12 7.66 2.14
CA ARG A 574 -1.94 6.69 1.40
C ARG A 574 -1.20 5.35 1.40
N GLY A 575 -1.86 4.27 1.81
CA GLY A 575 -1.32 2.92 1.59
C GLY A 575 -1.42 2.55 0.11
N GLU A 576 -0.52 1.71 -0.41
CA GLU A 576 -0.28 1.48 -1.86
C GLU A 576 -1.53 1.26 -2.74
N GLY A 577 -2.65 0.78 -2.18
CA GLY A 577 -3.90 0.60 -2.94
C GLY A 577 -4.55 1.92 -3.37
N LYS A 578 -4.33 3.02 -2.62
CA LYS A 578 -4.86 4.37 -2.92
C LYS A 578 -3.81 5.33 -3.49
N ARG A 579 -2.64 4.81 -3.87
CA ARG A 579 -1.57 5.58 -4.52
C ARG A 579 -2.00 5.83 -5.96
N THR A 580 -2.34 7.07 -6.30
CA THR A 580 -2.56 7.51 -7.69
C THR A 580 -1.23 7.50 -8.45
N LEU A 581 -1.25 7.79 -9.75
CA LEU A 581 -0.06 8.32 -10.44
C LEU A 581 -0.18 9.85 -10.54
N SER A 582 0.94 10.58 -10.62
CA SER A 582 0.90 12.01 -10.93
C SER A 582 0.80 12.19 -12.45
N TRP A 583 0.00 13.16 -12.91
CA TRP A 583 -0.19 13.43 -14.33
C TRP A 583 1.13 13.78 -15.04
N ILE A 584 2.13 14.28 -14.31
CA ILE A 584 3.47 14.56 -14.84
C ILE A 584 4.17 13.31 -15.40
N TRP A 585 3.67 12.10 -15.10
CA TRP A 585 4.22 10.83 -15.61
C TRP A 585 3.36 10.20 -16.72
N TYR A 586 2.36 10.90 -17.27
CA TYR A 586 1.50 10.37 -18.35
C TYR A 586 2.09 10.47 -19.76
N ASP A 587 2.97 11.42 -20.04
CA ASP A 587 3.60 11.63 -21.37
C ASP A 587 5.12 11.74 -21.18
N LEU A 588 5.90 10.73 -21.60
CA LEU A 588 7.28 10.51 -21.14
C LEU A 588 8.25 10.18 -22.26
N THR A 589 9.22 11.07 -22.47
CA THR A 589 10.41 10.86 -23.31
C THR A 589 11.35 9.82 -22.70
N VAL A 590 11.20 8.56 -23.09
CA VAL A 590 12.10 7.47 -22.65
C VAL A 590 13.31 7.39 -23.58
N SER A 591 14.50 7.60 -23.04
CA SER A 591 15.76 7.39 -23.77
C SER A 591 16.12 5.90 -23.84
N GLU A 592 16.55 5.43 -25.00
CA GLU A 592 17.09 4.07 -25.18
C GLU A 592 18.33 3.79 -24.30
N ASN A 593 19.02 4.85 -23.84
CA ASN A 593 20.25 4.75 -23.06
C ASN A 593 20.03 4.75 -21.53
N ASP A 594 18.78 4.65 -21.06
CA ASP A 594 18.40 4.77 -19.64
C ASP A 594 17.65 3.52 -19.12
N PRO A 595 18.32 2.36 -18.98
CA PRO A 595 17.67 1.11 -18.57
C PRO A 595 17.16 1.16 -17.13
N GLU A 596 17.81 1.89 -16.23
CA GLU A 596 17.36 2.08 -14.85
C GLU A 596 15.99 2.79 -14.80
N PHE A 597 15.70 3.70 -15.76
CA PHE A 597 14.37 4.29 -15.89
C PHE A 597 13.36 3.33 -16.51
N GLN A 598 13.76 2.51 -17.48
CA GLN A 598 12.88 1.52 -18.10
C GLN A 598 12.44 0.45 -17.09
N ASP A 599 13.36 -0.06 -16.27
CA ASP A 599 13.06 -0.96 -15.13
C ASP A 599 12.10 -0.29 -14.14
N ALA A 600 12.34 0.98 -13.77
CA ALA A 600 11.46 1.72 -12.88
C ALA A 600 10.04 1.94 -13.47
N LEU A 601 9.94 2.21 -14.77
CA LEU A 601 8.68 2.37 -15.50
C LEU A 601 7.91 1.05 -15.56
N GLN A 602 8.58 -0.06 -15.90
CA GLN A 602 7.99 -1.41 -15.86
C GLN A 602 7.38 -1.69 -14.48
N ILE A 603 8.15 -1.47 -13.42
CA ILE A 603 7.73 -1.76 -12.03
C ILE A 603 6.52 -0.90 -11.63
N GLU A 604 6.48 0.40 -11.98
CA GLU A 604 5.34 1.28 -11.66
C GLU A 604 4.12 0.95 -12.54
N TRP A 605 4.31 0.55 -13.81
CA TRP A 605 3.25 0.08 -14.70
C TRP A 605 2.62 -1.22 -14.19
N CYS A 606 3.43 -2.20 -13.79
CA CYS A 606 2.98 -3.42 -13.12
C CYS A 606 2.13 -3.08 -11.87
N LYS A 607 2.61 -2.17 -11.01
CA LYS A 607 1.88 -1.70 -9.82
C LYS A 607 0.60 -0.93 -10.17
N ALA A 608 0.58 -0.14 -11.24
CA ALA A 608 -0.60 0.60 -11.71
C ALA A 608 -1.67 -0.36 -12.24
N ARG A 609 -1.28 -1.32 -13.10
CA ARG A 609 -2.14 -2.41 -13.57
C ARG A 609 -2.72 -3.21 -12.41
N ALA A 610 -1.91 -3.56 -11.41
CA ALA A 610 -2.37 -4.27 -10.21
C ALA A 610 -3.39 -3.46 -9.40
N ARG A 611 -3.15 -2.17 -9.14
CA ARG A 611 -4.10 -1.26 -8.47
C ARG A 611 -5.44 -1.22 -9.22
N ARG A 612 -5.42 -0.94 -10.53
CA ARG A 612 -6.60 -0.92 -11.41
C ARG A 612 -7.41 -2.21 -11.28
N LEU A 613 -6.75 -3.37 -11.39
CA LEU A 613 -7.40 -4.68 -11.34
C LEU A 613 -7.97 -5.01 -9.96
N ARG A 614 -7.26 -4.71 -8.85
CA ARG A 614 -7.78 -4.96 -7.50
C ARG A 614 -9.01 -4.08 -7.17
N TRP A 615 -9.04 -2.82 -7.61
CA TRP A 615 -10.25 -2.00 -7.43
C TRP A 615 -11.41 -2.45 -8.32
N ARG A 616 -11.14 -2.87 -9.56
CA ARG A 616 -12.14 -3.45 -10.46
C ARG A 616 -12.74 -4.73 -9.88
N GLU A 617 -11.90 -5.61 -9.32
CA GLU A 617 -12.32 -6.79 -8.56
C GLU A 617 -13.15 -6.43 -7.33
N GLU A 618 -12.73 -5.44 -6.54
CA GLU A 618 -13.45 -5.02 -5.32
C GLU A 618 -14.86 -4.50 -5.64
N VAL A 619 -15.03 -3.75 -6.74
CA VAL A 619 -16.36 -3.33 -7.24
C VAL A 619 -17.24 -4.54 -7.58
N MET A 620 -16.70 -5.55 -8.28
CA MET A 620 -17.45 -6.77 -8.61
C MET A 620 -17.82 -7.58 -7.36
N LEU A 621 -16.86 -7.79 -6.46
CA LEU A 621 -17.03 -8.54 -5.22
C LEU A 621 -18.11 -7.90 -4.34
N LEU A 622 -18.01 -6.60 -4.05
CA LEU A 622 -18.98 -5.89 -3.20
C LEU A 622 -20.39 -5.86 -3.83
N SER A 623 -20.48 -5.80 -5.17
CA SER A 623 -21.77 -5.85 -5.88
C SER A 623 -22.46 -7.21 -5.74
N GLU A 624 -21.73 -8.31 -5.97
CA GLU A 624 -22.26 -9.67 -5.79
C GLU A 624 -22.44 -10.02 -4.30
N GLU A 625 -21.67 -9.44 -3.38
CA GLU A 625 -21.86 -9.59 -1.93
C GLU A 625 -23.19 -8.98 -1.45
N LEU A 626 -23.62 -7.81 -1.98
CA LEU A 626 -24.96 -7.25 -1.73
C LEU A 626 -26.07 -8.15 -2.28
N VAL A 627 -25.88 -8.70 -3.49
CA VAL A 627 -26.84 -9.62 -4.12
C VAL A 627 -26.96 -10.93 -3.32
N ARG A 628 -25.82 -11.47 -2.85
CA ARG A 628 -25.74 -12.64 -1.97
C ARG A 628 -26.43 -12.41 -0.63
N MET A 629 -26.26 -11.24 -0.01
CA MET A 629 -27.00 -10.87 1.21
C MET A 629 -28.52 -10.90 0.97
N SER A 630 -28.99 -10.24 -0.08
CA SER A 630 -30.41 -10.17 -0.42
C SER A 630 -31.01 -11.57 -0.64
N ARG A 631 -30.39 -12.40 -1.49
CA ARG A 631 -30.82 -13.78 -1.73
C ARG A 631 -30.79 -14.62 -0.44
N TYR A 632 -29.74 -14.50 0.38
CA TYR A 632 -29.63 -15.23 1.65
C TYR A 632 -30.77 -14.91 2.61
N PHE A 633 -31.15 -13.64 2.77
CA PHE A 633 -32.25 -13.25 3.65
C PHE A 633 -33.61 -13.70 3.13
N VAL A 634 -33.84 -13.67 1.80
CA VAL A 634 -35.05 -14.27 1.19
C VAL A 634 -35.13 -15.78 1.46
N TRP A 635 -34.02 -16.51 1.23
CA TRP A 635 -33.94 -17.94 1.58
C TRP A 635 -34.18 -18.18 3.08
N LYS A 636 -33.63 -17.32 3.96
CA LYS A 636 -33.79 -17.46 5.41
C LYS A 636 -35.23 -17.20 5.87
N SER A 637 -35.98 -16.31 5.20
CA SER A 637 -37.42 -16.15 5.43
C SER A 637 -38.18 -17.44 5.07
N GLN A 638 -37.98 -17.96 3.86
CA GLN A 638 -38.61 -19.20 3.41
C GLN A 638 -38.25 -20.41 4.29
N TRP A 639 -37.03 -20.45 4.84
CA TRP A 639 -36.58 -21.47 5.79
C TRP A 639 -37.30 -21.37 7.15
N TRP A 640 -37.65 -20.16 7.60
CA TRP A 640 -38.49 -19.96 8.78
C TRP A 640 -39.96 -20.26 8.52
N GLU A 641 -40.49 -19.86 7.37
CA GLU A 641 -41.87 -20.17 6.93
C GLU A 641 -42.13 -21.68 6.91
N LYS A 642 -41.19 -22.45 6.33
CA LYS A 642 -41.19 -23.94 6.34
C LYS A 642 -41.04 -24.58 7.72
N ARG A 643 -40.75 -23.81 8.77
CA ARG A 643 -40.68 -24.25 10.18
C ARG A 643 -41.83 -23.72 11.04
N MET A 644 -42.84 -23.09 10.44
CA MET A 644 -44.10 -22.81 11.14
C MET A 644 -44.83 -24.12 11.46
N VAL A 645 -45.36 -24.24 12.68
CA VAL A 645 -46.09 -25.42 13.15
C VAL A 645 -47.51 -25.00 13.51
N GLY A 646 -48.52 -25.71 12.99
CA GLY A 646 -49.93 -25.46 13.31
C GLY A 646 -50.71 -24.60 12.31
N GLN A 647 -50.43 -24.71 11.00
CA GLN A 647 -51.41 -24.33 9.97
C GLN A 647 -52.40 -25.49 9.76
N GLU A 648 -53.69 -25.19 9.57
CA GLU A 648 -54.68 -26.21 9.23
C GLU A 648 -54.40 -26.78 7.82
N GLY A 649 -54.14 -28.08 7.72
CA GLY A 649 -53.91 -28.78 6.44
C GLY A 649 -52.48 -29.26 6.17
N MET A 650 -51.57 -29.20 7.16
CA MET A 650 -50.28 -29.92 7.16
C MET A 650 -50.25 -31.01 8.24
#